data_AF-A0A7Y4RQV8-F1
#
_entry.id   AF-A0A7Y4RQV8-F1
#
_cell.length_a   1.000
_cell.length_b   1.000
_cell.length_c   1.000
_cell.angle_alpha   90.00
_cell.angle_beta   90.00
_cell.angle_gamma   90.00
#
_symmetry.space_group_name_H-M   'P 1'
#
loop_
_entity.id
_entity.type
_entity.pdbx_description
1 polymer ?
#
loop_
_entity_poly.entity_id
_entity_poly.type
_entity_poly.pdbx_seq_one_letter_code
_entity_poly.pdbx_strand_id
1 'polypeptide(L)'
;MSAIPASFALLARRYRTRRRVAEWLAVLGVVLFGFTALAVATALPLAARVIPALLLGSVAAVIIRWRSSREPVDEETIARHLNREFTEAEESAELFLRAASELTLLEQLQRGRVGPRIEPILERLVLPDTWRKRLLLAAGTGLLLTIGLVGGRALGAAPMDAGVRSPGSSVAAATPPKIDRVRIEIVPPAYTRLPVRRAEQLDLDVEEGSKVTWTFSVSGGAAPARLVMTTGDSIPLEPVGQGLLRATVYAAQSTLYQVFFTGAGAPAKATDLHRFVVRLDAPPTVAIDSPATRVEIPSGGALTLTLHATARDDHGVDSTSLVGTVSNGSGEAIRFRSVTLQLVRRNADEGRTGVLESRLDLKRLGMEPGDVLYAHVRVSDSRRPVPNVSISPTVFIGIVDTGRVAIAALTGMALPPLPEALRSQRQLIIDTERLLADSAKISLKSFEDRSANIGLDQGLLRLHYGEYLGDEDYHGEELTGEMPNFPDPSLLPGGPTPPVIPPEHRHDVAEVAVLLSPVTKTKLRKAVAEMWRAELMLRTHKPRASLPFQNRALMLLKEIQQDARLYVQRLAFELPTLEPDKKRFTGELKRMGPLVRTENLSAPGDSSRVALAFGAAVRLADGGLGEAADRRVLEEGGRALAPLALDDPARFLPALRALRETIDSLEAGRRCASCAALAAGGLWRALPLPPAALSAGSRVGRGLADAYARELARRP
;
A
#
# COMPACT_ATOMS: atom_id res chain seq x y z
N MET A 1 -11.93 -42.79 18.50
CA MET A 1 -11.82 -41.93 17.30
C MET A 1 -12.32 -42.63 16.02
N SER A 2 -13.37 -43.48 16.08
CA SER A 2 -13.85 -44.27 14.94
C SER A 2 -15.24 -43.87 14.40
N ALA A 3 -15.91 -42.86 14.96
CA ALA A 3 -17.29 -42.51 14.58
C ALA A 3 -17.41 -41.40 13.49
N ILE A 4 -16.33 -40.64 13.25
CA ILE A 4 -16.35 -39.48 12.35
C ILE A 4 -16.61 -39.88 10.87
N PRO A 5 -15.92 -40.89 10.28
CA PRO A 5 -16.16 -41.27 8.89
C PRO A 5 -17.59 -41.81 8.68
N ALA A 6 -18.08 -42.60 9.64
CA ALA A 6 -19.44 -43.11 9.62
C ALA A 6 -20.49 -41.99 9.67
N SER A 7 -20.20 -40.90 10.36
CA SER A 7 -21.06 -39.71 10.44
C SER A 7 -21.15 -38.97 9.11
N PHE A 8 -20.03 -38.81 8.38
CA PHE A 8 -20.03 -38.26 7.03
C PHE A 8 -20.87 -39.11 6.06
N ALA A 9 -20.68 -40.43 6.09
CA ALA A 9 -21.45 -41.37 5.26
C ALA A 9 -22.96 -41.29 5.57
N LEU A 10 -23.32 -41.20 6.85
CA LEU A 10 -24.70 -41.10 7.31
C LEU A 10 -25.35 -39.77 6.90
N LEU A 11 -24.64 -38.65 7.02
CA LEU A 11 -25.11 -37.34 6.56
C LEU A 11 -25.29 -37.31 5.03
N ALA A 12 -24.36 -37.88 4.26
CA ALA A 12 -24.47 -38.00 2.80
C ALA A 12 -25.66 -38.85 2.39
N ARG A 13 -25.91 -39.96 3.10
CA ARG A 13 -27.08 -40.81 2.86
C ARG A 13 -28.39 -40.09 3.20
N ARG A 14 -28.47 -39.38 4.34
CA ARG A 14 -29.64 -38.59 4.74
C ARG A 14 -29.94 -37.46 3.76
N TYR A 15 -28.92 -36.77 3.26
CA TYR A 15 -29.11 -35.72 2.27
C TYR A 15 -29.59 -36.27 0.92
N ARG A 16 -28.96 -37.35 0.43
CA ARG A 16 -29.36 -38.03 -0.82
C ARG A 16 -30.80 -38.54 -0.75
N THR A 17 -31.21 -39.12 0.38
CA THR A 17 -32.59 -39.60 0.56
C THR A 17 -33.60 -38.45 0.54
N ARG A 18 -33.36 -37.37 1.30
CA ARG A 18 -34.21 -36.17 1.27
C ARG A 18 -34.30 -35.53 -0.12
N ARG A 19 -33.18 -35.42 -0.83
CA ARG A 19 -33.12 -34.93 -2.20
C ARG A 19 -33.94 -35.79 -3.16
N ARG A 20 -33.81 -37.13 -3.09
CA ARG A 20 -34.60 -38.05 -3.91
C ARG A 20 -36.10 -37.94 -3.64
N VAL A 21 -36.51 -37.83 -2.37
CA VAL A 21 -37.93 -37.63 -2.02
C VAL A 21 -38.47 -36.34 -2.64
N ALA A 22 -37.70 -35.25 -2.59
CA ALA A 22 -38.10 -33.98 -3.21
C ALA A 22 -38.16 -34.06 -4.75
N GLU A 23 -37.21 -34.76 -5.38
CA GLU A 23 -37.21 -35.00 -6.82
C GLU A 23 -38.47 -35.78 -7.25
N TRP A 24 -38.86 -36.82 -6.50
CA TRP A 24 -40.10 -37.58 -6.74
C TRP A 24 -41.37 -36.75 -6.54
N LEU A 25 -41.42 -35.90 -5.50
CA LEU A 25 -42.54 -34.99 -5.29
C LEU A 25 -42.68 -33.96 -6.42
N ALA A 26 -41.57 -33.46 -6.97
CA ALA A 26 -41.58 -32.57 -8.12
C ALA A 26 -42.10 -33.26 -9.38
N VAL A 27 -41.68 -34.50 -9.65
CA VAL A 27 -42.20 -35.31 -10.76
C VAL A 27 -43.71 -35.54 -10.61
N LEU A 28 -44.17 -35.90 -9.41
CA LEU A 28 -45.59 -36.07 -9.11
C LEU A 28 -46.39 -34.78 -9.39
N GLY A 29 -45.85 -33.62 -9.00
CA GLY A 29 -46.43 -32.31 -9.29
C GLY A 29 -46.58 -32.03 -10.79
N VAL A 30 -45.56 -32.37 -11.61
CA VAL A 30 -45.62 -32.22 -13.07
C VAL A 30 -46.66 -33.15 -13.70
N VAL A 31 -46.81 -34.38 -13.20
CA VAL A 31 -47.83 -35.33 -13.66
C VAL A 31 -49.24 -34.80 -13.35
N LEU A 32 -49.47 -34.34 -12.12
CA LEU A 32 -50.74 -33.73 -11.71
C LEU A 32 -51.06 -32.47 -12.54
N PHE A 33 -50.05 -31.65 -12.83
CA PHE A 33 -50.20 -30.48 -13.69
C PHE A 33 -50.56 -30.88 -15.13
N GLY A 34 -49.84 -31.82 -15.74
CA GLY A 34 -50.15 -32.30 -17.09
C GLY A 34 -51.56 -32.89 -17.18
N PHE A 35 -51.98 -33.66 -16.17
CA PHE A 35 -53.32 -34.23 -16.10
C PHE A 35 -54.40 -33.15 -16.00
N THR A 36 -54.24 -32.17 -15.11
CA THR A 36 -55.20 -31.06 -14.95
C THR A 36 -55.26 -30.16 -16.19
N ALA A 37 -54.11 -29.88 -16.83
CA ALA A 37 -54.04 -29.10 -18.06
C ALA A 37 -54.79 -29.79 -19.22
N LEU A 38 -54.61 -31.11 -19.40
CA LEU A 38 -55.35 -31.87 -20.41
C LEU A 38 -56.84 -31.97 -20.08
N ALA A 39 -57.19 -32.08 -18.80
CA ALA A 39 -58.59 -32.12 -18.37
C ALA A 39 -59.34 -30.82 -18.66
N VAL A 40 -58.66 -29.68 -18.56
CA VAL A 40 -59.22 -28.37 -18.91
C VAL A 40 -59.21 -28.13 -20.42
N ALA A 41 -58.15 -28.53 -21.14
CA ALA A 41 -57.99 -28.22 -22.56
C ALA A 41 -58.84 -29.10 -23.50
N THR A 42 -59.21 -30.31 -23.08
CA THR A 42 -59.83 -31.32 -23.97
C THR A 42 -61.00 -32.05 -23.31
N ALA A 43 -62.00 -32.47 -24.10
CA ALA A 43 -63.10 -33.34 -23.65
C ALA A 43 -62.74 -34.85 -23.69
N LEU A 44 -61.44 -35.18 -23.68
CA LEU A 44 -60.98 -36.56 -23.78
C LEU A 44 -61.40 -37.42 -22.57
N PRO A 45 -61.68 -38.72 -22.75
CA PRO A 45 -61.95 -39.62 -21.62
C PRO A 45 -60.72 -39.74 -20.70
N LEU A 46 -60.94 -40.07 -19.42
CA LEU A 46 -59.90 -40.11 -18.38
C LEU A 46 -58.67 -40.90 -18.82
N ALA A 47 -58.87 -42.06 -19.45
CA ALA A 47 -57.80 -42.94 -19.93
C ALA A 47 -56.88 -42.28 -20.97
N ALA A 48 -57.43 -41.42 -21.85
CA ALA A 48 -56.66 -40.72 -22.88
C ALA A 48 -55.84 -39.53 -22.34
N ARG A 49 -56.12 -39.08 -21.10
CA ARG A 49 -55.37 -38.00 -20.43
C ARG A 49 -54.20 -38.51 -19.58
N VAL A 50 -54.32 -39.73 -19.06
CA VAL A 50 -53.31 -40.34 -18.17
C VAL A 50 -52.00 -40.61 -18.92
N ILE A 51 -52.07 -41.17 -20.14
CA ILE A 51 -50.90 -41.55 -20.94
C ILE A 51 -49.97 -40.35 -21.22
N PRO A 52 -50.43 -39.23 -21.79
CA PRO A 52 -49.60 -38.05 -22.02
C PRO A 52 -49.11 -37.38 -20.72
N ALA A 53 -49.91 -37.39 -19.64
CA ALA A 53 -49.46 -36.86 -18.34
C ALA A 53 -48.32 -37.69 -17.73
N LEU A 54 -48.38 -39.02 -17.86
CA LEU A 54 -47.31 -39.92 -17.44
C LEU A 54 -46.05 -39.78 -18.31
N LEU A 55 -46.21 -39.58 -19.62
CA LEU A 55 -45.09 -39.28 -20.53
C LEU A 55 -44.40 -37.96 -20.17
N LEU A 56 -45.16 -36.92 -19.84
CA LEU A 56 -44.58 -35.65 -19.38
C LEU A 56 -43.84 -35.83 -18.05
N GLY A 57 -44.40 -36.62 -17.13
CA GLY A 57 -43.76 -37.00 -15.88
C GLY A 57 -42.47 -37.79 -16.08
N SER A 58 -42.43 -38.74 -17.01
CA SER A 58 -41.23 -39.54 -17.29
C SER A 58 -40.11 -38.70 -17.91
N VAL A 59 -40.44 -37.77 -18.82
CA VAL A 59 -39.47 -36.80 -19.36
C VAL A 59 -38.94 -35.89 -18.25
N ALA A 60 -39.80 -35.37 -17.38
CA ALA A 60 -39.39 -34.57 -16.22
C ALA A 60 -38.49 -35.38 -15.26
N ALA A 61 -38.82 -36.65 -15.01
CA ALA A 61 -38.00 -37.54 -14.20
C ALA A 61 -36.61 -37.76 -14.82
N VAL A 62 -36.52 -37.96 -16.13
CA VAL A 62 -35.24 -38.11 -16.85
C VAL A 62 -34.40 -36.83 -16.74
N ILE A 63 -35.01 -35.65 -16.95
CA ILE A 63 -34.30 -34.36 -16.86
C ILE A 63 -33.81 -34.10 -15.43
N ILE A 64 -34.66 -34.33 -14.42
CA ILE A 64 -34.32 -34.14 -13.01
C ILE A 64 -33.20 -35.11 -12.61
N ARG A 65 -33.30 -36.38 -13.01
CA ARG A 65 -32.29 -37.43 -12.75
C ARG A 65 -30.96 -37.12 -13.43
N TRP A 66 -30.99 -36.66 -14.69
CA TRP A 66 -29.80 -36.27 -15.46
C TRP A 66 -29.11 -35.05 -14.86
N ARG A 67 -29.88 -34.08 -14.36
CA ARG A 67 -29.33 -32.92 -13.68
C ARG A 67 -28.80 -33.28 -12.29
N SER A 68 -29.48 -34.19 -11.57
CA SER A 68 -29.05 -34.60 -10.23
C SER A 68 -27.84 -35.52 -10.22
N SER A 69 -27.66 -36.34 -11.27
CA SER A 69 -26.45 -37.15 -11.46
C SER A 69 -25.20 -36.33 -11.77
N ARG A 70 -25.33 -35.09 -12.27
CA ARG A 70 -24.21 -34.16 -12.48
C ARG A 70 -23.68 -33.49 -11.20
N GLU A 71 -24.43 -33.59 -10.10
CA GLU A 71 -24.05 -33.02 -8.80
C GLU A 71 -24.16 -34.11 -7.71
N PRO A 72 -23.28 -35.14 -7.74
CA PRO A 72 -23.26 -36.15 -6.69
C PRO A 72 -22.90 -35.48 -5.36
N VAL A 73 -23.66 -35.81 -4.32
CA VAL A 73 -23.35 -35.42 -2.94
C VAL A 73 -22.74 -36.63 -2.27
N ASP A 74 -21.42 -36.60 -2.18
CA ASP A 74 -20.56 -37.58 -1.53
C ASP A 74 -20.04 -37.04 -0.19
N GLU A 75 -19.27 -37.87 0.50
CA GLU A 75 -18.68 -37.55 1.80
C GLU A 75 -17.72 -36.36 1.69
N GLU A 76 -16.98 -36.27 0.58
CA GLU A 76 -16.09 -35.16 0.23
C GLU A 76 -16.85 -33.83 0.09
N THR A 77 -18.03 -33.84 -0.53
CA THR A 77 -18.88 -32.65 -0.62
C THR A 77 -19.35 -32.16 0.76
N ILE A 78 -19.57 -33.07 1.71
CA ILE A 78 -19.92 -32.71 3.09
C ILE A 78 -18.70 -32.17 3.83
N ALA A 79 -17.54 -32.80 3.67
CA ALA A 79 -16.29 -32.29 4.24
C ALA A 79 -15.99 -30.86 3.76
N ARG A 80 -16.12 -30.59 2.45
CA ARG A 80 -15.96 -29.25 1.87
C ARG A 80 -17.00 -28.26 2.36
N HIS A 81 -18.25 -28.70 2.58
CA HIS A 81 -19.27 -27.84 3.15
C HIS A 81 -18.94 -27.48 4.61
N LEU A 82 -18.48 -28.45 5.39
CA LEU A 82 -18.09 -28.24 6.79
C LEU A 82 -16.89 -27.30 6.91
N ASN A 83 -15.89 -27.44 6.04
CA ASN A 83 -14.77 -26.52 5.93
C ASN A 83 -15.21 -25.07 5.69
N ARG A 84 -16.22 -24.86 4.82
CA ARG A 84 -16.71 -23.53 4.45
C ARG A 84 -17.54 -22.86 5.53
N GLU A 85 -18.29 -23.63 6.30
CA GLU A 85 -19.23 -23.10 7.31
C GLU A 85 -18.58 -22.97 8.69
N PHE A 86 -17.58 -23.81 9.00
CA PHE A 86 -16.97 -23.89 10.33
C PHE A 86 -15.46 -23.67 10.28
N THR A 87 -15.02 -22.53 10.82
CA THR A 87 -13.59 -22.19 10.95
C THR A 87 -12.82 -23.19 11.81
N GLU A 88 -13.50 -23.87 12.73
CA GLU A 88 -12.95 -24.89 13.62
C GLU A 88 -12.46 -26.13 12.88
N ALA A 89 -12.92 -26.34 11.65
CA ALA A 89 -12.46 -27.40 10.76
C ALA A 89 -11.08 -27.10 10.15
N GLU A 90 -10.61 -25.85 10.20
CA GLU A 90 -9.32 -25.41 9.65
C GLU A 90 -9.06 -25.92 8.21
N GLU A 91 -10.10 -25.91 7.36
CA GLU A 91 -10.07 -26.46 5.98
C GLU A 91 -9.58 -27.93 5.89
N SER A 92 -9.69 -28.71 6.97
CA SER A 92 -9.04 -30.01 7.13
C SER A 92 -10.02 -31.19 7.32
N ALA A 93 -11.33 -31.00 7.09
CA ALA A 93 -12.34 -32.03 7.29
C ALA A 93 -12.17 -33.27 6.38
N GLU A 94 -11.51 -33.12 5.23
CA GLU A 94 -11.25 -34.22 4.27
C GLU A 94 -10.26 -35.26 4.83
N LEU A 95 -9.40 -34.88 5.79
CA LEU A 95 -8.44 -35.78 6.43
C LEU A 95 -9.12 -36.95 7.18
N PHE A 96 -10.39 -36.79 7.53
CA PHE A 96 -11.17 -37.84 8.19
C PHE A 96 -11.74 -38.89 7.22
N LEU A 97 -11.71 -38.62 5.91
CA LEU A 97 -12.16 -39.54 4.87
C LEU A 97 -11.09 -40.57 4.49
N ARG A 98 -9.82 -40.27 4.76
CA ARG A 98 -8.67 -41.14 4.45
C ARG A 98 -8.27 -42.00 5.67
N ALA A 99 -7.65 -43.15 5.41
CA ALA A 99 -7.13 -44.00 6.47
C ALA A 99 -5.93 -43.34 7.16
N ALA A 100 -5.78 -43.48 8.48
CA ALA A 100 -4.70 -42.82 9.22
C ALA A 100 -3.30 -43.25 8.77
N SER A 101 -3.15 -44.48 8.27
CA SER A 101 -1.91 -45.04 7.72
C SER A 101 -1.47 -44.40 6.39
N GLU A 102 -2.39 -43.74 5.68
CA GLU A 102 -2.10 -43.09 4.40
C GLU A 102 -1.75 -41.60 4.55
N LEU A 103 -1.83 -41.08 5.78
CA LEU A 103 -1.60 -39.68 6.09
C LEU A 103 -0.13 -39.46 6.47
N THR A 104 0.44 -38.36 5.98
CA THR A 104 1.73 -37.82 6.41
C THR A 104 1.70 -37.42 7.89
N LEU A 105 2.86 -37.25 8.51
CA LEU A 105 2.96 -36.80 9.91
C LEU A 105 2.16 -35.50 10.15
N LEU A 106 2.28 -34.52 9.26
CA LEU A 106 1.54 -33.26 9.34
C LEU A 106 0.02 -33.48 9.27
N GLU A 107 -0.45 -34.29 8.32
CA GLU A 107 -1.87 -34.60 8.18
C GLU A 107 -2.41 -35.36 9.41
N GLN A 108 -1.61 -36.25 10.01
CA GLN A 108 -1.98 -36.95 11.24
C GLN A 108 -2.08 -35.98 12.44
N LEU A 109 -1.11 -35.07 12.58
CA LEU A 109 -1.13 -34.03 13.61
C LEU A 109 -2.33 -33.10 13.45
N GLN A 110 -2.65 -32.71 12.21
CA GLN A 110 -3.80 -31.86 11.93
C GLN A 110 -5.12 -32.56 12.18
N ARG A 111 -5.26 -33.81 11.74
CA ARG A 111 -6.41 -34.66 12.05
C ARG A 111 -6.61 -34.81 13.57
N GLY A 112 -5.52 -34.95 14.32
CA GLY A 112 -5.56 -35.02 15.78
C GLY A 112 -5.97 -33.71 16.46
N ARG A 113 -5.55 -32.56 15.93
CA ARG A 113 -5.94 -31.21 16.43
C ARG A 113 -7.42 -30.91 16.18
N VAL A 114 -7.90 -31.24 14.99
CA VAL A 114 -9.23 -30.85 14.50
C VAL A 114 -10.31 -31.84 14.96
N GLY A 115 -9.98 -33.12 15.15
CA GLY A 115 -10.93 -34.20 15.44
C GLY A 115 -11.88 -33.92 16.62
N PRO A 116 -11.37 -33.56 17.81
CA PRO A 116 -12.19 -33.25 18.98
C PRO A 116 -13.16 -32.07 18.78
N ARG A 117 -12.89 -31.19 17.81
CA ARG A 117 -13.74 -30.02 17.51
C ARG A 117 -14.81 -30.33 16.46
N ILE A 118 -14.49 -31.18 15.48
CA ILE A 118 -15.44 -31.55 14.41
C ILE A 118 -16.53 -32.49 14.92
N GLU A 119 -16.21 -33.39 15.85
CA GLU A 119 -17.16 -34.39 16.37
C GLU A 119 -18.49 -33.77 16.88
N PRO A 120 -18.51 -32.73 17.75
CA PRO A 120 -19.75 -32.08 18.16
C PRO A 120 -20.42 -31.24 17.06
N ILE A 121 -19.68 -30.77 16.06
CA ILE A 121 -20.21 -29.99 14.94
C ILE A 121 -21.02 -30.90 14.01
N LEU A 122 -20.54 -32.11 13.74
CA LEU A 122 -21.20 -33.09 12.87
C LEU A 122 -22.59 -33.47 13.37
N GLU A 123 -22.80 -33.50 14.69
CA GLU A 123 -24.12 -33.77 15.28
C GLU A 123 -25.12 -32.63 15.05
N ARG A 124 -24.64 -31.39 14.97
CA ARG A 124 -25.46 -30.18 14.86
C ARG A 124 -25.54 -29.63 13.44
N LEU A 125 -24.82 -30.22 12.50
CA LEU A 125 -24.70 -29.72 11.13
C LEU A 125 -26.06 -29.71 10.42
N VAL A 126 -26.55 -28.51 10.09
CA VAL A 126 -27.76 -28.33 9.29
C VAL A 126 -27.37 -28.18 7.83
N LEU A 127 -27.64 -29.22 7.04
CA LEU A 127 -27.38 -29.18 5.60
C LEU A 127 -28.35 -28.24 4.88
N PRO A 128 -27.92 -27.55 3.80
CA PRO A 128 -28.74 -26.58 3.09
C PRO A 128 -30.09 -27.15 2.63
N ASP A 129 -31.19 -26.52 3.07
CA ASP A 129 -32.54 -26.98 2.76
C ASP A 129 -33.03 -26.45 1.39
N THR A 130 -32.25 -26.76 0.34
CA THR A 130 -32.51 -26.23 -1.02
C THR A 130 -33.70 -26.86 -1.72
N TRP A 131 -34.16 -28.02 -1.24
CA TRP A 131 -35.26 -28.75 -1.86
C TRP A 131 -36.63 -28.15 -1.51
N ARG A 132 -36.85 -27.61 -0.30
CA ARG A 132 -38.12 -26.95 0.07
C ARG A 132 -38.43 -25.76 -0.83
N LYS A 133 -37.42 -24.93 -1.14
CA LYS A 133 -37.57 -23.79 -2.05
C LYS A 133 -37.92 -24.24 -3.46
N ARG A 134 -37.30 -25.33 -3.94
CA ARG A 134 -37.61 -25.92 -5.26
C ARG A 134 -39.01 -26.53 -5.31
N LEU A 135 -39.45 -27.14 -4.21
CA LEU A 135 -40.78 -27.72 -4.08
C LEU A 135 -41.88 -26.64 -4.00
N LEU A 136 -41.64 -25.56 -3.25
CA LEU A 136 -42.53 -24.40 -3.21
C LEU A 136 -42.61 -23.66 -4.55
N LEU A 137 -41.48 -23.53 -5.27
CA LEU A 137 -41.47 -22.96 -6.61
C LEU A 137 -42.23 -23.83 -7.61
N ALA A 138 -42.02 -25.15 -7.60
CA ALA A 138 -42.74 -26.07 -8.49
C ALA A 138 -44.24 -26.15 -8.16
N ALA A 139 -44.59 -26.14 -6.87
CA ALA A 139 -45.98 -26.13 -6.43
C ALA A 139 -46.66 -24.79 -6.74
N GLY A 140 -45.94 -23.67 -6.56
CA GLY A 140 -46.43 -22.33 -6.86
C GLY A 140 -46.65 -22.08 -8.35
N THR A 141 -45.73 -22.53 -9.21
CA THR A 141 -45.92 -22.46 -10.67
C THR A 141 -47.04 -23.38 -11.13
N GLY A 142 -47.12 -24.60 -10.59
CA GLY A 142 -48.23 -25.51 -10.84
C GLY A 142 -49.58 -24.91 -10.46
N LEU A 143 -49.69 -24.29 -9.29
CA LEU A 143 -50.90 -23.63 -8.80
C LEU A 143 -51.27 -22.37 -9.61
N LEU A 144 -50.30 -21.52 -9.95
CA LEU A 144 -50.55 -20.32 -10.77
C LEU A 144 -50.99 -20.69 -12.18
N LEU A 145 -50.42 -21.76 -12.76
CA LEU A 145 -50.80 -22.23 -14.08
C LEU A 145 -52.17 -22.92 -14.06
N THR A 146 -52.55 -23.66 -13.01
CA THR A 146 -53.91 -24.21 -12.89
C THR A 146 -54.95 -23.11 -12.68
N ILE A 147 -54.66 -22.09 -11.86
CA ILE A 147 -55.54 -20.93 -11.66
C ILE A 147 -55.68 -20.13 -12.98
N GLY A 148 -54.60 -19.92 -13.73
CA GLY A 148 -54.65 -19.24 -15.03
C GLY A 148 -55.47 -20.01 -16.08
N LEU A 149 -55.36 -21.34 -16.09
CA LEU A 149 -56.09 -22.19 -17.05
C LEU A 149 -57.59 -22.31 -16.73
N VAL A 150 -57.96 -22.34 -15.44
CA VAL A 150 -59.36 -22.33 -14.99
C VAL A 150 -59.98 -20.94 -15.12
N GLY A 151 -59.23 -19.88 -14.78
CA GLY A 151 -59.66 -18.49 -14.92
C GLY A 151 -59.85 -18.06 -16.38
N GLY A 152 -59.05 -18.58 -17.31
CA GLY A 152 -59.19 -18.32 -18.75
C GLY A 152 -60.49 -18.85 -19.38
N ARG A 153 -61.16 -19.85 -18.78
CA ARG A 153 -62.49 -20.30 -19.22
C ARG A 153 -63.65 -19.53 -18.59
N ALA A 154 -63.39 -18.76 -17.53
CA ALA A 154 -64.42 -17.99 -16.83
C ALA A 154 -64.59 -16.55 -17.37
N LEU A 155 -63.73 -16.09 -18.28
CA LEU A 155 -63.77 -14.75 -18.88
C LEU A 155 -64.52 -14.71 -20.23
N GLY A 156 -65.62 -15.45 -20.32
CA GLY A 156 -66.60 -15.33 -21.39
C GLY A 156 -67.99 -15.14 -20.78
N ALA A 157 -68.56 -13.95 -21.00
CA ALA A 157 -69.84 -13.44 -20.52
C ALA A 157 -69.83 -12.80 -19.11
N ALA A 158 -69.84 -11.46 -19.10
CA ALA A 158 -70.52 -10.68 -18.08
C ALA A 158 -71.86 -10.21 -18.65
N PRO A 159 -72.88 -10.06 -17.81
CA PRO A 159 -73.37 -8.71 -17.57
C PRO A 159 -73.52 -8.37 -16.07
N MET A 160 -73.54 -7.07 -15.82
CA MET A 160 -73.74 -6.38 -14.54
C MET A 160 -75.15 -6.61 -13.99
N ASP A 161 -75.32 -6.74 -12.67
CA ASP A 161 -75.76 -5.60 -11.84
C ASP A 161 -75.81 -5.85 -10.33
N ALA A 162 -75.59 -4.74 -9.62
CA ALA A 162 -75.94 -4.32 -8.26
C ALA A 162 -76.25 -5.31 -7.11
N GLY A 163 -75.53 -5.11 -6.01
CA GLY A 163 -76.14 -4.84 -4.70
C GLY A 163 -76.06 -5.94 -3.65
N VAL A 164 -75.34 -5.69 -2.55
CA VAL A 164 -75.83 -5.67 -1.16
C VAL A 164 -74.64 -5.54 -0.20
N ARG A 165 -74.79 -4.61 0.77
CA ARG A 165 -73.89 -4.33 1.89
C ARG A 165 -74.16 -5.26 3.07
N SER A 166 -73.13 -5.59 3.85
CA SER A 166 -73.04 -5.55 5.34
C SER A 166 -71.99 -6.57 5.87
N PRO A 167 -71.54 -6.49 7.13
CA PRO A 167 -70.74 -5.41 7.70
C PRO A 167 -69.46 -5.93 8.41
N GLY A 168 -68.50 -5.02 8.60
CA GLY A 168 -67.75 -4.86 9.85
C GLY A 168 -66.99 -6.05 10.46
N SER A 169 -65.70 -6.11 10.17
CA SER A 169 -64.67 -6.28 11.21
C SER A 169 -63.40 -5.59 10.76
N SER A 170 -63.35 -4.26 10.96
CA SER A 170 -62.08 -3.55 10.93
C SER A 170 -61.34 -3.86 12.23
N VAL A 171 -60.46 -4.85 12.19
CA VAL A 171 -59.22 -4.68 12.93
C VAL A 171 -58.55 -3.52 12.22
N ALA A 172 -58.37 -2.39 12.91
CA ALA A 172 -57.64 -1.26 12.38
C ALA A 172 -56.24 -1.75 12.00
N ALA A 173 -56.07 -2.11 10.71
CA ALA A 173 -54.76 -2.33 10.13
C ALA A 173 -54.09 -0.97 10.22
N ALA A 174 -53.16 -0.84 11.17
CA ALA A 174 -52.31 0.34 11.28
C ALA A 174 -51.81 0.66 9.88
N THR A 175 -52.24 1.81 9.35
CA THR A 175 -51.86 2.22 8.00
C THR A 175 -50.34 2.23 7.97
N PRO A 176 -49.70 1.48 7.05
CA PRO A 176 -48.25 1.35 7.08
C PRO A 176 -47.64 2.75 6.96
N PRO A 177 -46.63 3.06 7.78
CA PRO A 177 -46.08 4.40 7.85
C PRO A 177 -45.61 4.84 6.46
N LYS A 178 -46.06 6.01 6.01
CA LYS A 178 -45.69 6.60 4.72
C LYS A 178 -44.98 7.93 4.96
N ILE A 179 -43.88 8.15 4.25
CA ILE A 179 -43.24 9.47 4.20
C ILE A 179 -44.14 10.38 3.35
N ASP A 180 -44.68 11.43 3.97
CA ASP A 180 -45.49 12.43 3.27
C ASP A 180 -44.62 13.58 2.75
N ARG A 181 -43.59 13.97 3.52
CA ARG A 181 -42.67 15.04 3.15
C ARG A 181 -41.29 14.82 3.78
N VAL A 182 -40.24 15.24 3.08
CA VAL A 182 -38.89 15.38 3.63
C VAL A 182 -38.44 16.83 3.52
N ARG A 183 -37.82 17.33 4.59
CA ARG A 183 -37.13 18.61 4.60
C ARG A 183 -35.71 18.39 5.11
N ILE A 184 -34.74 18.81 4.33
CA ILE A 184 -33.32 18.64 4.64
C ILE A 184 -32.72 20.03 4.81
N GLU A 185 -32.09 20.26 5.94
CA GLU A 185 -31.35 21.47 6.23
C GLU A 185 -29.86 21.15 6.23
N ILE A 186 -29.11 21.87 5.41
CA ILE A 186 -27.67 21.67 5.23
C ILE A 186 -27.00 22.94 5.71
N VAL A 187 -26.23 22.80 6.79
CA VAL A 187 -25.45 23.87 7.40
C VAL A 187 -23.99 23.60 7.11
N PRO A 188 -23.38 24.28 6.11
CA PRO A 188 -21.96 24.16 5.83
C PRO A 188 -21.10 24.60 7.03
N PRO A 189 -19.84 24.16 7.12
CA PRO A 189 -18.94 24.64 8.16
C PRO A 189 -18.76 26.17 8.09
N ALA A 190 -18.64 26.82 9.24
CA ALA A 190 -18.57 28.29 9.32
C ALA A 190 -17.43 28.90 8.48
N TYR A 191 -16.29 28.19 8.35
CA TYR A 191 -15.14 28.68 7.59
C TYR A 191 -15.42 28.82 6.08
N THR A 192 -16.33 28.01 5.54
CA THR A 192 -16.71 28.07 4.12
C THR A 192 -17.46 29.35 3.75
N ARG A 193 -18.01 30.07 4.75
CA ARG A 193 -18.85 31.28 4.59
C ARG A 193 -20.08 31.08 3.67
N LEU A 194 -20.48 29.84 3.43
CA LEU A 194 -21.65 29.51 2.62
C LEU A 194 -22.94 29.64 3.44
N PRO A 195 -24.05 30.10 2.83
CA PRO A 195 -25.32 30.20 3.53
C PRO A 195 -25.93 28.82 3.79
N VAL A 196 -26.75 28.73 4.83
CA VAL A 196 -27.57 27.54 5.11
C VAL A 196 -28.54 27.31 3.95
N ARG A 197 -28.59 26.07 3.45
CA ARG A 197 -29.44 25.69 2.32
C ARG A 197 -30.44 24.61 2.71
N ARG A 198 -31.58 24.59 2.04
CA ARG A 198 -32.66 23.63 2.27
C ARG A 198 -32.92 22.83 1.00
N ALA A 199 -33.11 21.53 1.16
CA ALA A 199 -33.45 20.62 0.07
C ALA A 199 -34.68 19.77 0.44
N GLU A 200 -35.45 19.40 -0.58
CA GLU A 200 -36.61 18.50 -0.46
C GLU A 200 -36.39 17.16 -1.19
N GLN A 201 -35.24 17.00 -1.86
CA GLN A 201 -34.83 15.78 -2.55
C GLN A 201 -33.82 15.00 -1.72
N LEU A 202 -33.86 13.67 -1.79
CA LEU A 202 -32.98 12.80 -1.02
C LEU A 202 -31.57 12.66 -1.63
N ASP A 203 -31.37 12.98 -2.90
CA ASP A 203 -30.02 13.04 -3.47
C ASP A 203 -29.34 14.35 -3.07
N LEU A 204 -28.19 14.25 -2.40
CA LEU A 204 -27.49 15.36 -1.78
C LEU A 204 -26.05 15.48 -2.28
N ASP A 205 -25.62 16.72 -2.44
CA ASP A 205 -24.23 17.11 -2.71
C ASP A 205 -23.83 18.16 -1.66
N VAL A 206 -22.90 17.83 -0.78
CA VAL A 206 -22.59 18.57 0.46
C VAL A 206 -21.11 18.85 0.66
N GLU A 207 -20.77 19.99 1.23
CA GLU A 207 -19.39 20.33 1.57
C GLU A 207 -18.92 19.46 2.74
N GLU A 208 -17.65 19.06 2.73
CA GLU A 208 -17.02 18.32 3.82
C GLU A 208 -17.26 19.01 5.18
N GLY A 209 -17.60 18.23 6.20
CA GLY A 209 -17.91 18.73 7.54
C GLY A 209 -19.28 19.38 7.70
N SER A 210 -20.09 19.50 6.63
CA SER A 210 -21.45 20.06 6.73
C SER A 210 -22.33 19.26 7.69
N LYS A 211 -23.11 19.97 8.50
CA LYS A 211 -24.15 19.38 9.34
C LYS A 211 -25.43 19.26 8.50
N VAL A 212 -25.82 18.04 8.20
CA VAL A 212 -27.03 17.72 7.43
C VAL A 212 -28.10 17.19 8.37
N THR A 213 -29.25 17.84 8.40
CA THR A 213 -30.39 17.46 9.24
C THR A 213 -31.60 17.14 8.37
N TRP A 214 -32.01 15.87 8.37
CA TRP A 214 -33.25 15.43 7.73
C TRP A 214 -34.39 15.53 8.72
N THR A 215 -35.53 16.06 8.28
CA THR A 215 -36.80 16.06 9.00
C THR A 215 -37.86 15.42 8.12
N PHE A 216 -38.31 14.23 8.51
CA PHE A 216 -39.35 13.47 7.80
C PHE A 216 -40.70 13.67 8.47
N SER A 217 -41.72 13.97 7.68
CA SER A 217 -43.12 13.92 8.10
C SER A 217 -43.71 12.57 7.71
N VAL A 218 -44.19 11.82 8.70
CA VAL A 218 -44.68 10.45 8.54
C VAL A 218 -46.10 10.34 9.06
N SER A 219 -47.02 9.82 8.22
CA SER A 219 -48.37 9.43 8.62
C SER A 219 -48.39 7.98 9.12
N GLY A 220 -49.20 7.68 10.14
CA GLY A 220 -49.39 6.29 10.63
C GLY A 220 -48.76 5.94 11.99
N GLY A 221 -48.31 6.93 12.78
CA GLY A 221 -47.75 6.74 14.13
C GLY A 221 -46.23 6.60 14.15
N ALA A 222 -45.60 6.98 15.28
CA ALA A 222 -44.14 7.05 15.44
C ALA A 222 -43.49 5.65 15.40
N ALA A 223 -43.22 5.17 14.20
CA ALA A 223 -42.44 3.98 13.92
C ALA A 223 -40.94 4.23 14.19
N PRO A 224 -40.19 3.27 14.78
CA PRO A 224 -38.74 3.33 14.75
C PRO A 224 -38.27 3.45 13.31
N ALA A 225 -37.46 4.47 13.03
CA ALA A 225 -36.86 4.67 11.72
C ALA A 225 -35.35 4.82 11.86
N ARG A 226 -34.62 4.37 10.86
CA ARG A 226 -33.16 4.50 10.81
C ARG A 226 -32.71 4.88 9.41
N LEU A 227 -31.74 5.78 9.34
CA LEU A 227 -31.00 6.09 8.14
C LEU A 227 -29.80 5.13 8.10
N VAL A 228 -29.69 4.35 7.03
CA VAL A 228 -28.62 3.35 6.87
C VAL A 228 -27.76 3.72 5.68
N MET A 229 -26.47 3.90 5.94
CA MET A 229 -25.46 4.16 4.92
C MET A 229 -24.83 2.87 4.45
N THR A 230 -24.44 2.79 3.17
CA THR A 230 -23.75 1.61 2.61
C THR A 230 -22.38 1.36 3.21
N THR A 231 -21.80 2.37 3.87
CA THR A 231 -20.55 2.30 4.64
C THR A 231 -20.69 1.53 5.95
N GLY A 232 -21.92 1.18 6.36
CA GLY A 232 -22.20 0.37 7.55
C GLY A 232 -22.84 1.13 8.71
N ASP A 233 -22.88 2.46 8.65
CA ASP A 233 -23.47 3.28 9.71
C ASP A 233 -24.99 3.25 9.68
N SER A 234 -25.61 2.99 10.84
CA SER A 234 -27.06 3.11 11.03
C SER A 234 -27.37 4.17 12.07
N ILE A 235 -28.12 5.19 11.68
CA ILE A 235 -28.39 6.38 12.48
C ILE A 235 -29.89 6.38 12.79
N PRO A 236 -30.29 6.27 14.08
CA PRO A 236 -31.70 6.29 14.44
C PRO A 236 -32.30 7.67 14.16
N LEU A 237 -33.55 7.71 13.68
CA LEU A 237 -34.30 8.94 13.57
C LEU A 237 -35.07 9.17 14.88
N GLU A 238 -34.81 10.30 15.52
CA GLU A 238 -35.43 10.71 16.77
C GLU A 238 -36.79 11.40 16.53
N PRO A 239 -37.83 11.09 17.32
CA PRO A 239 -39.11 11.78 17.21
C PRO A 239 -39.03 13.21 17.76
N VAL A 240 -39.42 14.20 16.94
CA VAL A 240 -39.43 15.63 17.28
C VAL A 240 -40.84 16.20 17.09
N GLY A 241 -41.79 15.70 17.90
CA GLY A 241 -43.21 16.07 17.86
C GLY A 241 -44.12 15.00 17.25
N GLN A 242 -45.37 15.36 16.97
CA GLN A 242 -46.34 14.42 16.39
C GLN A 242 -46.03 14.15 14.91
N GLY A 243 -45.60 12.93 14.59
CA GLY A 243 -45.37 12.49 13.21
C GLY A 243 -44.10 13.03 12.54
N LEU A 244 -43.21 13.68 13.29
CA LEU A 244 -41.94 14.22 12.78
C LEU A 244 -40.75 13.42 13.31
N LEU A 245 -39.88 13.00 12.40
CA LEU A 245 -38.69 12.22 12.69
C LEU A 245 -37.45 12.96 12.18
N ARG A 246 -36.41 13.06 13.01
CA ARG A 246 -35.19 13.82 12.71
C ARG A 246 -33.93 12.95 12.81
N ALA A 247 -33.03 13.10 11.84
CA ALA A 247 -31.67 12.59 11.93
C ALA A 247 -30.68 13.68 11.56
N THR A 248 -29.50 13.67 12.20
CA THR A 248 -28.42 14.61 11.91
C THR A 248 -27.13 13.85 11.64
N VAL A 249 -26.44 14.22 10.56
CA VAL A 249 -25.16 13.61 10.15
C VAL A 249 -24.17 14.71 9.79
N TYR A 250 -22.89 14.47 10.10
CA TYR A 250 -21.79 15.29 9.62
C TYR A 250 -21.19 14.67 8.36
N ALA A 251 -21.08 15.47 7.29
CA ALA A 251 -20.61 15.02 5.99
C ALA A 251 -19.11 14.70 6.01
N ALA A 252 -18.75 13.43 6.27
CA ALA A 252 -17.35 13.01 6.28
C ALA A 252 -16.90 12.35 4.96
N GLN A 253 -17.75 11.49 4.38
CA GLN A 253 -17.40 10.70 3.19
C GLN A 253 -18.61 10.52 2.27
N SER A 254 -18.33 10.37 0.97
CA SER A 254 -19.35 10.07 -0.04
C SER A 254 -19.89 8.65 0.13
N THR A 255 -21.21 8.48 0.14
CA THR A 255 -21.86 7.17 0.35
C THR A 255 -23.24 7.12 -0.31
N LEU A 256 -23.84 5.93 -0.34
CA LEU A 256 -25.27 5.77 -0.62
C LEU A 256 -26.02 5.57 0.70
N TYR A 257 -27.24 6.07 0.78
CA TYR A 257 -28.06 5.88 1.97
C TYR A 257 -29.50 5.54 1.60
N GLN A 258 -30.17 4.86 2.53
CA GLN A 258 -31.59 4.52 2.45
C GLN A 258 -32.21 4.68 3.84
N VAL A 259 -33.51 4.97 3.89
CA VAL A 259 -34.23 5.15 5.15
C VAL A 259 -35.16 3.96 5.37
N PHE A 260 -35.02 3.31 6.52
CA PHE A 260 -35.86 2.20 6.95
C PHE A 260 -36.90 2.66 7.95
N PHE A 261 -38.13 2.17 7.82
CA PHE A 261 -39.23 2.41 8.73
C PHE A 261 -39.84 1.08 9.16
N THR A 262 -40.06 0.89 10.45
CA THR A 262 -40.77 -0.28 10.99
C THR A 262 -42.12 0.13 11.55
N GLY A 263 -43.21 -0.10 10.82
CA GLY A 263 -44.56 0.11 11.35
C GLY A 263 -44.90 -0.87 12.47
N ALA A 264 -45.80 -0.49 13.39
CA ALA A 264 -46.31 -1.39 14.43
C ALA A 264 -47.00 -2.60 13.78
N GLY A 265 -46.29 -3.73 13.69
CA GLY A 265 -46.79 -4.99 13.10
C GLY A 265 -46.58 -5.16 11.59
N ALA A 266 -45.87 -4.25 10.91
CA ALA A 266 -45.59 -4.34 9.47
C ALA A 266 -44.10 -4.61 9.17
N PRO A 267 -43.76 -5.33 8.07
CA PRO A 267 -42.37 -5.56 7.68
C PRO A 267 -41.65 -4.23 7.41
N ALA A 268 -40.36 -4.17 7.74
CA ALA A 268 -39.54 -2.97 7.55
C ALA A 268 -39.57 -2.54 6.08
N LYS A 269 -39.99 -1.30 5.82
CA LYS A 269 -40.01 -0.72 4.47
C LYS A 269 -38.79 0.19 4.30
N ALA A 270 -38.06 0.02 3.21
CA ALA A 270 -36.93 0.87 2.83
C ALA A 270 -37.33 1.80 1.68
N THR A 271 -36.73 2.99 1.64
CA THR A 271 -36.69 3.81 0.42
C THR A 271 -35.75 3.18 -0.62
N ASP A 272 -35.73 3.75 -1.83
CA ASP A 272 -34.64 3.50 -2.77
C ASP A 272 -33.29 4.00 -2.21
N LEU A 273 -32.20 3.62 -2.87
CA LEU A 273 -30.86 4.11 -2.55
C LEU A 273 -30.69 5.53 -3.12
N HIS A 274 -30.24 6.44 -2.26
CA HIS A 274 -29.99 7.84 -2.60
C HIS A 274 -28.52 8.21 -2.44
N ARG A 275 -28.06 9.17 -3.24
CA ARG A 275 -26.67 9.65 -3.25
C ARG A 275 -26.44 10.66 -2.13
N PHE A 276 -25.34 10.48 -1.41
CA PHE A 276 -24.79 11.46 -0.48
C PHE A 276 -23.34 11.76 -0.90
N VAL A 277 -23.15 12.78 -1.73
CA VAL A 277 -21.83 13.17 -2.26
C VAL A 277 -21.23 14.23 -1.36
N VAL A 278 -19.99 14.02 -0.95
CA VAL A 278 -19.21 14.97 -0.15
C VAL A 278 -18.15 15.61 -1.03
N ARG A 279 -18.19 16.94 -1.15
CA ARG A 279 -17.19 17.76 -1.83
C ARG A 279 -16.07 18.09 -0.85
N LEU A 280 -14.89 17.57 -1.14
CA LEU A 280 -13.70 17.76 -0.32
C LEU A 280 -13.13 19.17 -0.50
N ASP A 281 -12.57 19.69 0.59
CA ASP A 281 -11.91 20.99 0.66
C ASP A 281 -10.51 20.93 0.00
N ALA A 282 -10.24 21.82 -0.96
CA ALA A 282 -8.98 21.80 -1.71
C ALA A 282 -7.89 22.60 -0.96
N PRO A 283 -6.61 22.17 -0.99
CA PRO A 283 -5.53 22.96 -0.42
C PRO A 283 -5.27 24.25 -1.23
N PRO A 284 -4.78 25.32 -0.58
CA PRO A 284 -4.52 26.58 -1.26
C PRO A 284 -3.39 26.42 -2.28
N THR A 285 -3.40 27.21 -3.34
CA THR A 285 -2.32 27.27 -4.34
C THR A 285 -1.54 28.57 -4.17
N VAL A 286 -0.22 28.54 -4.34
CA VAL A 286 0.64 29.73 -4.22
C VAL A 286 1.74 29.72 -5.27
N ALA A 287 1.93 30.86 -5.93
CA ALA A 287 3.00 31.11 -6.89
C ALA A 287 3.73 32.40 -6.52
N ILE A 288 5.06 32.40 -6.65
CA ILE A 288 5.86 33.63 -6.53
C ILE A 288 5.97 34.23 -7.93
N ASP A 289 5.42 35.43 -8.10
CA ASP A 289 5.39 36.15 -9.37
C ASP A 289 6.70 36.93 -9.60
N SER A 290 7.30 37.43 -8.51
CA SER A 290 8.58 38.13 -8.51
C SER A 290 9.26 37.97 -7.15
N PRO A 291 10.59 37.81 -7.07
CA PRO A 291 11.53 37.80 -8.19
C PRO A 291 11.57 36.43 -8.89
N ALA A 292 12.40 36.31 -9.93
CA ALA A 292 12.69 35.02 -10.55
C ALA A 292 13.25 34.02 -9.52
N THR A 293 13.12 32.72 -9.80
CA THR A 293 13.56 31.62 -8.92
C THR A 293 14.99 31.80 -8.41
N ARG A 294 15.88 32.45 -9.18
CA ARG A 294 17.24 32.78 -8.76
C ARG A 294 17.53 34.25 -9.02
N VAL A 295 18.05 34.93 -8.00
CA VAL A 295 18.50 36.32 -8.04
C VAL A 295 19.91 36.39 -7.52
N GLU A 296 20.80 37.00 -8.29
CA GLU A 296 22.17 37.29 -7.88
C GLU A 296 22.36 38.81 -7.83
N ILE A 297 22.69 39.31 -6.65
CA ILE A 297 22.88 40.74 -6.40
C ILE A 297 24.39 41.01 -6.43
N PRO A 298 24.91 41.84 -7.35
CA PRO A 298 26.32 42.22 -7.36
C PRO A 298 26.71 42.89 -6.03
N SER A 299 27.97 42.72 -5.59
CA SER A 299 28.53 43.50 -4.48
C SER A 299 28.37 45.00 -4.74
N GLY A 300 27.70 45.70 -3.82
CA GLY A 300 27.34 47.12 -3.96
C GLY A 300 25.97 47.38 -4.60
N GLY A 301 25.26 46.34 -5.03
CA GLY A 301 23.86 46.43 -5.48
C GLY A 301 22.89 46.75 -4.34
N ALA A 302 21.66 47.12 -4.71
CA ALA A 302 20.61 47.39 -3.73
C ALA A 302 20.23 46.12 -2.95
N LEU A 303 20.49 46.10 -1.64
CA LEU A 303 20.17 45.00 -0.73
C LEU A 303 18.70 44.97 -0.27
N THR A 304 17.82 45.58 -1.06
CA THR A 304 16.37 45.58 -0.82
C THR A 304 15.66 45.01 -2.02
N LEU A 305 14.88 43.96 -1.81
CA LEU A 305 14.12 43.29 -2.85
C LEU A 305 12.65 43.16 -2.42
N THR A 306 11.73 43.25 -3.37
CA THR A 306 10.31 43.07 -3.11
C THR A 306 9.87 41.74 -3.70
N LEU A 307 9.31 40.88 -2.85
CA LEU A 307 8.71 39.61 -3.26
C LEU A 307 7.22 39.82 -3.45
N HIS A 308 6.72 39.47 -4.64
CA HIS A 308 5.31 39.42 -5.00
C HIS A 308 4.90 37.96 -5.21
N ALA A 309 3.83 37.55 -4.56
CA ALA A 309 3.27 36.21 -4.71
C ALA A 309 1.74 36.27 -4.80
N THR A 310 1.16 35.33 -5.53
CA THR A 310 -0.29 35.17 -5.65
C THR A 310 -0.71 33.84 -5.02
N ALA A 311 -1.62 33.91 -4.05
CA ALA A 311 -2.24 32.77 -3.41
C ALA A 311 -3.73 32.67 -3.80
N ARG A 312 -4.25 31.46 -4.03
CA ARG A 312 -5.65 31.21 -4.38
C ARG A 312 -6.21 30.00 -3.66
N ASP A 313 -7.44 30.12 -3.20
CA ASP A 313 -8.17 29.08 -2.47
C ASP A 313 -9.68 29.19 -2.74
N ASP A 314 -10.41 28.08 -2.67
CA ASP A 314 -11.85 28.02 -2.92
C ASP A 314 -12.68 28.54 -1.73
N HIS A 315 -12.22 28.31 -0.50
CA HIS A 315 -12.87 28.75 0.74
C HIS A 315 -12.20 29.98 1.39
N GLY A 316 -10.96 30.27 1.01
CA GLY A 316 -10.23 31.49 1.31
C GLY A 316 -8.92 31.24 2.04
N VAL A 317 -7.96 32.14 1.79
CA VAL A 317 -6.64 32.15 2.41
C VAL A 317 -6.72 32.81 3.80
N ASP A 318 -6.26 32.10 4.83
CA ASP A 318 -6.27 32.53 6.24
C ASP A 318 -4.94 33.19 6.64
N SER A 319 -3.87 32.40 6.77
CA SER A 319 -2.54 32.90 7.15
C SER A 319 -1.48 32.72 6.06
N THR A 320 -0.59 33.70 5.95
CA THR A 320 0.50 33.74 4.96
C THR A 320 1.80 34.18 5.60
N SER A 321 2.87 33.41 5.44
CA SER A 321 4.19 33.73 5.97
C SER A 321 5.27 33.46 4.94
N LEU A 322 6.32 34.27 4.94
CA LEU A 322 7.52 34.02 4.16
C LEU A 322 8.58 33.41 5.08
N VAL A 323 9.01 32.20 4.76
CA VAL A 323 10.01 31.48 5.54
C VAL A 323 11.31 31.51 4.76
N GLY A 324 12.33 32.09 5.38
CA GLY A 324 13.67 32.23 4.84
C GLY A 324 14.69 31.43 5.64
N THR A 325 15.65 30.79 4.97
CA THR A 325 16.85 30.26 5.60
C THR A 325 18.04 30.99 5.02
N VAL A 326 18.80 31.69 5.86
CA VAL A 326 20.07 32.33 5.49
C VAL A 326 21.19 31.32 5.71
N SER A 327 22.01 31.12 4.69
CA SER A 327 23.26 30.38 4.77
C SER A 327 24.41 31.38 4.84
N ASN A 328 25.08 31.43 6.00
CA ASN A 328 26.21 32.31 6.24
C ASN A 328 27.54 31.53 6.26
N GLY A 329 28.55 32.02 5.54
CA GLY A 329 29.93 31.54 5.62
C GLY A 329 30.55 31.10 4.28
N SER A 330 31.89 31.13 4.22
CA SER A 330 32.68 30.69 3.06
C SER A 330 33.51 29.45 3.39
N GLY A 331 33.40 28.36 2.62
CA GLY A 331 34.19 27.13 2.79
C GLY A 331 33.39 25.94 3.35
N GLU A 332 33.99 25.17 4.27
CA GLU A 332 33.46 23.90 4.81
C GLU A 332 32.58 24.06 6.07
N ALA A 333 32.60 25.22 6.72
CA ALA A 333 31.77 25.53 7.90
C ALA A 333 30.61 26.47 7.52
N ILE A 334 29.48 25.90 7.11
CA ILE A 334 28.25 26.65 6.77
C ILE A 334 27.32 26.69 7.98
N ARG A 335 26.82 27.88 8.33
CA ARG A 335 25.79 28.05 9.38
C ARG A 335 24.46 28.43 8.76
N PHE A 336 23.39 27.79 9.24
CA PHE A 336 22.02 28.06 8.78
C PHE A 336 21.24 28.82 9.85
N ARG A 337 20.55 29.89 9.44
CA ARG A 337 19.65 30.66 10.30
C ARG A 337 18.28 30.79 9.63
N SER A 338 17.24 30.29 10.31
CA SER A 338 15.87 30.46 9.85
C SER A 338 15.28 31.80 10.30
N VAL A 339 14.54 32.46 9.42
CA VAL A 339 13.80 33.71 9.64
C VAL A 339 12.39 33.54 9.10
N THR A 340 11.40 34.06 9.81
CA THR A 340 10.01 34.10 9.33
C THR A 340 9.57 35.54 9.26
N LEU A 341 9.10 35.96 8.08
CA LEU A 341 8.66 37.31 7.78
C LEU A 341 7.16 37.30 7.47
N GLN A 342 6.48 38.35 7.87
CA GLN A 342 5.06 38.53 7.55
C GLN A 342 4.90 39.04 6.11
N LEU A 343 3.89 38.54 5.41
CA LEU A 343 3.48 39.01 4.09
C LEU A 343 2.34 40.00 4.24
N VAL A 344 2.41 41.12 3.52
CA VAL A 344 1.35 42.12 3.46
C VAL A 344 0.40 41.74 2.32
N ARG A 345 -0.87 41.51 2.64
CA ARG A 345 -1.91 41.28 1.63
C ARG A 345 -2.37 42.61 1.06
N ARG A 346 -2.30 42.76 -0.27
CA ARG A 346 -2.63 44.01 -0.99
C ARG A 346 -4.07 44.06 -1.52
N ASN A 347 -4.69 42.90 -1.78
CA ASN A 347 -6.05 42.83 -2.32
C ASN A 347 -7.10 42.46 -1.27
N ALA A 348 -8.26 43.12 -1.36
CA ALA A 348 -9.46 42.91 -0.53
C ALA A 348 -10.48 41.94 -1.18
N ASP A 349 -10.05 41.13 -2.15
CA ASP A 349 -10.93 40.31 -2.99
C ASP A 349 -11.41 39.05 -2.24
N GLU A 350 -12.56 39.17 -1.56
CA GLU A 350 -13.40 38.16 -0.87
C GLU A 350 -12.71 37.04 -0.03
N GLY A 351 -11.40 37.13 0.21
CA GLY A 351 -10.61 36.11 0.88
C GLY A 351 -10.06 35.01 -0.05
N ARG A 352 -10.62 34.79 -1.24
CA ARG A 352 -10.26 33.69 -2.16
C ARG A 352 -8.95 33.89 -2.92
N THR A 353 -8.60 35.12 -3.25
CA THR A 353 -7.31 35.43 -3.86
C THR A 353 -6.53 36.41 -2.99
N GLY A 354 -5.25 36.13 -2.76
CA GLY A 354 -4.35 36.96 -1.97
C GLY A 354 -3.16 37.36 -2.82
N VAL A 355 -3.06 38.64 -3.17
CA VAL A 355 -1.81 39.21 -3.69
C VAL A 355 -0.98 39.61 -2.48
N LEU A 356 0.16 38.95 -2.33
CA LEU A 356 1.04 39.01 -1.18
C LEU A 356 2.31 39.76 -1.56
N GLU A 357 2.72 40.69 -0.71
CA GLU A 357 3.93 41.48 -0.89
C GLU A 357 4.79 41.41 0.37
N SER A 358 6.08 41.18 0.22
CA SER A 358 7.05 41.30 1.32
C SER A 358 8.29 42.03 0.85
N ARG A 359 8.69 43.06 1.61
CA ARG A 359 9.93 43.78 1.37
C ARG A 359 11.06 43.13 2.17
N LEU A 360 11.99 42.51 1.44
CA LEU A 360 13.18 41.88 1.95
C LEU A 360 14.31 42.91 2.06
N ASP A 361 14.74 43.22 3.28
CA ASP A 361 15.95 43.99 3.55
C ASP A 361 17.06 43.01 3.96
N LEU A 362 17.90 42.64 2.99
CA LEU A 362 18.92 41.60 3.15
C LEU A 362 20.00 42.01 4.16
N LYS A 363 20.23 43.32 4.32
CA LYS A 363 21.15 43.86 5.33
C LYS A 363 20.59 43.65 6.74
N ARG A 364 19.29 43.87 6.94
CA ARG A 364 18.63 43.56 8.23
C ARG A 364 18.56 42.07 8.54
N LEU A 365 18.55 41.22 7.51
CA LEU A 365 18.66 39.76 7.67
C LEU A 365 20.09 39.31 8.05
N GLY A 366 21.06 40.24 8.03
CA GLY A 366 22.46 39.96 8.36
C GLY A 366 23.18 39.20 7.26
N MET A 367 22.80 39.40 5.99
CA MET A 367 23.48 38.80 4.85
C MET A 367 24.70 39.63 4.45
N GLU A 368 25.81 38.95 4.18
CA GLU A 368 27.06 39.50 3.68
C GLU A 368 27.35 39.00 2.25
N PRO A 369 28.27 39.65 1.50
CA PRO A 369 28.71 39.12 0.20
C PRO A 369 29.21 37.68 0.32
N GLY A 370 28.65 36.78 -0.49
CA GLY A 370 28.87 35.33 -0.43
C GLY A 370 27.70 34.52 0.14
N ASP A 371 26.77 35.16 0.84
CA ASP A 371 25.63 34.48 1.48
C ASP A 371 24.46 34.24 0.53
N VAL A 372 23.65 33.21 0.85
CA VAL A 372 22.45 32.84 0.10
C VAL A 372 21.24 32.74 1.02
N LEU A 373 20.14 33.39 0.62
CA LEU A 373 18.82 33.27 1.24
C LEU A 373 17.94 32.32 0.43
N TYR A 374 17.46 31.28 1.09
CA TYR A 374 16.46 30.34 0.59
C TYR A 374 15.10 30.76 1.11
N ALA A 375 14.22 31.30 0.27
CA ALA A 375 12.93 31.84 0.70
C ALA A 375 11.76 31.13 0.02
N HIS A 376 10.74 30.74 0.79
CA HIS A 376 9.48 30.19 0.27
C HIS A 376 8.28 30.78 1.00
N VAL A 377 7.17 30.91 0.30
CA VAL A 377 5.90 31.37 0.86
C VAL A 377 5.11 30.17 1.36
N ARG A 378 4.69 30.21 2.61
CA ARG A 378 3.76 29.26 3.23
C ARG A 378 2.39 29.91 3.37
N VAL A 379 1.38 29.23 2.83
CA VAL A 379 -0.02 29.66 2.83
C VAL A 379 -0.87 28.59 3.50
N SER A 380 -1.84 29.01 4.31
CA SER A 380 -2.84 28.14 4.93
C SER A 380 -4.24 28.63 4.59
N ASP A 381 -5.17 27.70 4.46
CA ASP A 381 -6.60 27.99 4.30
C ASP A 381 -7.30 28.21 5.65
N SER A 382 -8.60 28.43 5.58
CA SER A 382 -9.47 28.63 6.75
C SER A 382 -10.07 27.34 7.32
N ARG A 383 -9.69 26.16 6.82
CA ARG A 383 -10.23 24.87 7.27
C ARG A 383 -9.93 24.66 8.76
N ARG A 384 -10.89 24.05 9.47
CA ARG A 384 -10.81 23.75 10.90
C ARG A 384 -11.28 22.31 11.17
N PRO A 385 -10.70 21.59 12.15
CA PRO A 385 -9.67 22.05 13.10
C PRO A 385 -8.25 22.11 12.52
N VAL A 386 -7.96 21.32 11.47
CA VAL A 386 -6.64 21.29 10.82
C VAL A 386 -6.74 22.05 9.49
N PRO A 387 -6.02 23.17 9.31
CA PRO A 387 -5.99 23.89 8.05
C PRO A 387 -5.19 23.11 7.00
N ASN A 388 -5.58 23.21 5.72
CA ASN A 388 -4.70 22.78 4.65
C ASN A 388 -3.58 23.81 4.47
N VAL A 389 -2.36 23.32 4.19
CA VAL A 389 -1.17 24.15 4.07
C VAL A 389 -0.45 23.83 2.76
N SER A 390 -0.03 24.87 2.06
CA SER A 390 0.76 24.77 0.84
C SER A 390 1.99 25.67 0.90
N ILE A 391 3.03 25.24 0.18
CA ILE A 391 4.33 25.91 0.13
C ILE A 391 4.66 26.22 -1.33
N SER A 392 5.14 27.43 -1.61
CA SER A 392 5.60 27.82 -2.93
C SER A 392 6.93 27.16 -3.28
N PRO A 393 7.34 27.17 -4.56
CA PRO A 393 8.74 26.94 -4.92
C PRO A 393 9.68 27.88 -4.13
N THR A 394 10.88 27.38 -3.85
CA THR A 394 11.92 28.14 -3.15
C THR A 394 12.62 29.08 -4.13
N VAL A 395 12.74 30.36 -3.74
CA VAL A 395 13.55 31.37 -4.42
C VAL A 395 14.90 31.47 -3.74
N PHE A 396 15.95 31.62 -4.55
CA PHE A 396 17.33 31.74 -4.11
C PHE A 396 17.80 33.17 -4.36
N ILE A 397 18.20 33.89 -3.31
CA ILE A 397 18.73 35.25 -3.39
C ILE A 397 20.15 35.24 -2.85
N GLY A 398 21.15 35.40 -3.74
CA GLY A 398 22.57 35.41 -3.39
C GLY A 398 23.19 36.79 -3.55
N ILE A 399 24.13 37.15 -2.68
CA ILE A 399 24.97 38.35 -2.85
C ILE A 399 26.33 37.91 -3.39
N VAL A 400 26.72 38.40 -4.56
CA VAL A 400 28.00 38.07 -5.21
C VAL A 400 29.12 38.85 -4.53
N ASP A 401 30.20 38.19 -4.10
CA ASP A 401 31.43 38.83 -3.60
C ASP A 401 32.30 39.32 -4.78
N THR A 402 32.47 40.64 -4.94
CA THR A 402 33.34 41.24 -5.98
C THR A 402 34.68 41.76 -5.44
N GLY A 403 34.94 41.65 -4.12
CA GLY A 403 36.17 42.12 -3.48
C GLY A 403 37.37 41.19 -3.64
N ARG A 404 37.14 39.99 -4.17
CA ARG A 404 38.13 39.00 -4.57
C ARG A 404 37.69 38.49 -5.93
N VAL A 405 38.63 38.14 -6.82
CA VAL A 405 38.31 37.18 -7.89
C VAL A 405 37.86 35.91 -7.16
N ALA A 406 36.54 35.78 -7.01
CA ALA A 406 35.90 34.86 -6.08
C ALA A 406 35.99 33.44 -6.64
N ILE A 407 37.10 32.78 -6.32
CA ILE A 407 37.29 31.32 -6.47
C ILE A 407 36.61 30.57 -5.29
N ALA A 408 35.85 31.27 -4.43
CA ALA A 408 35.27 30.72 -3.21
C ALA A 408 33.73 30.67 -3.27
N ALA A 409 33.19 29.87 -4.18
CA ALA A 409 31.82 29.34 -4.13
C ALA A 409 31.67 28.24 -5.19
N LEU A 410 32.48 27.17 -5.07
CA LEU A 410 32.51 26.04 -6.01
C LEU A 410 32.32 24.66 -5.36
N THR A 411 31.74 24.60 -4.17
CA THR A 411 31.33 23.35 -3.50
C THR A 411 29.81 23.17 -3.57
N GLY A 412 29.33 22.91 -4.79
CA GLY A 412 27.97 22.42 -5.06
C GLY A 412 28.10 21.17 -5.93
N MET A 413 28.33 20.05 -5.25
CA MET A 413 28.60 18.66 -5.68
C MET A 413 28.55 18.28 -7.16
N ALA A 414 29.65 17.62 -7.59
CA ALA A 414 29.63 16.28 -8.18
C ALA A 414 30.80 15.38 -7.72
N LEU A 415 31.69 15.88 -6.86
CA LEU A 415 32.70 15.11 -6.14
C LEU A 415 32.51 15.37 -4.64
N PRO A 416 32.63 14.35 -3.77
CA PRO A 416 32.64 14.52 -2.32
C PRO A 416 33.60 15.63 -1.87
N PRO A 417 33.31 16.33 -0.76
CA PRO A 417 34.27 17.25 -0.17
C PRO A 417 35.59 16.51 0.15
N LEU A 418 36.73 17.20 -0.01
CA LEU A 418 38.01 16.60 0.31
C LEU A 418 38.06 16.25 1.81
N PRO A 419 38.57 15.07 2.19
CA PRO A 419 38.87 14.75 3.57
C PRO A 419 39.76 15.82 4.21
N GLU A 420 39.49 16.16 5.48
CA GLU A 420 40.23 17.19 6.25
C GLU A 420 41.75 16.90 6.33
N ALA A 421 42.14 15.63 6.19
CA ALA A 421 43.54 15.19 6.18
C ALA A 421 44.28 15.46 4.85
N LEU A 422 43.58 15.80 3.76
CA LEU A 422 44.18 16.01 2.43
C LEU A 422 44.36 17.51 2.13
N ARG A 423 45.55 17.89 1.66
CA ARG A 423 45.80 19.25 1.15
C ARG A 423 45.16 19.44 -0.21
N SER A 424 44.51 20.59 -0.42
CA SER A 424 43.97 20.97 -1.74
C SER A 424 45.07 21.30 -2.75
N GLN A 425 44.80 21.16 -4.05
CA GLN A 425 45.74 21.51 -5.13
C GLN A 425 46.25 22.96 -5.03
N ARG A 426 45.40 23.88 -4.57
CA ARG A 426 45.77 25.28 -4.37
C ARG A 426 46.77 25.43 -3.21
N GLN A 427 46.57 24.67 -2.13
CA GLN A 427 47.50 24.70 -0.99
C GLN A 427 48.88 24.17 -1.39
N LEU A 428 48.93 23.12 -2.20
CA LEU A 428 50.19 22.56 -2.72
C LEU A 428 50.97 23.56 -3.59
N ILE A 429 50.26 24.34 -4.42
CA ILE A 429 50.87 25.42 -5.22
C ILE A 429 51.46 26.48 -4.28
N ILE A 430 50.70 26.92 -3.27
CA ILE A 430 51.16 27.91 -2.29
C ILE A 430 52.39 27.40 -1.54
N ASP A 431 52.38 26.13 -1.11
CA ASP A 431 53.49 25.51 -0.38
C ASP A 431 54.74 25.40 -1.27
N THR A 432 54.56 25.11 -2.57
CA THR A 432 55.64 25.06 -3.56
C THR A 432 56.23 26.45 -3.82
N GLU A 433 55.39 27.47 -4.00
CA GLU A 433 55.83 28.86 -4.18
C GLU A 433 56.57 29.38 -2.94
N ARG A 434 56.07 29.04 -1.74
CA ARG A 434 56.72 29.37 -0.47
C ARG A 434 58.08 28.69 -0.35
N LEU A 435 58.19 27.41 -0.70
CA LEU A 435 59.46 26.68 -0.69
C LEU A 435 60.49 27.34 -1.63
N LEU A 436 60.06 27.81 -2.80
CA LEU A 436 60.92 28.54 -3.72
C LEU A 436 61.36 29.90 -3.16
N ALA A 437 60.46 30.64 -2.52
CA ALA A 437 60.81 31.92 -1.89
C ALA A 437 61.81 31.75 -0.72
N ASP A 438 61.69 30.65 0.04
CA ASP A 438 62.56 30.34 1.18
C ASP A 438 63.86 29.61 0.78
N SER A 439 64.04 29.27 -0.50
CA SER A 439 65.15 28.44 -1.00
C SER A 439 66.55 28.99 -0.67
N ALA A 440 66.72 30.31 -0.62
CA ALA A 440 67.99 30.94 -0.24
C ALA A 440 68.26 30.93 1.28
N LYS A 441 67.24 30.62 2.11
CA LYS A 441 67.30 30.71 3.58
C LYS A 441 67.42 29.35 4.27
N ILE A 442 67.23 28.26 3.53
CA ILE A 442 67.21 26.89 4.07
C ILE A 442 68.37 26.06 3.51
N SER A 443 68.79 25.03 4.25
CA SER A 443 69.82 24.10 3.77
C SER A 443 69.31 23.28 2.59
N LEU A 444 70.23 22.83 1.72
CA LEU A 444 69.88 21.97 0.57
C LEU A 444 69.06 20.75 1.00
N LYS A 445 69.50 20.04 2.06
CA LYS A 445 68.76 18.91 2.62
C LYS A 445 67.34 19.28 3.07
N SER A 446 67.17 20.42 3.75
CA SER A 446 65.84 20.86 4.17
C SER A 446 64.95 21.26 3.00
N PHE A 447 65.53 21.78 1.90
CA PHE A 447 64.80 22.08 0.67
C PHE A 447 64.33 20.79 -0.02
N GLU A 448 65.22 19.79 -0.13
CA GLU A 448 64.93 18.47 -0.69
C GLU A 448 63.83 17.75 0.10
N ASP A 449 63.95 17.67 1.43
CA ASP A 449 62.96 17.03 2.30
C ASP A 449 61.58 17.70 2.19
N ARG A 450 61.53 19.04 2.16
CA ARG A 450 60.26 19.80 2.01
C ARG A 450 59.66 19.61 0.62
N SER A 451 60.48 19.57 -0.44
CA SER A 451 60.02 19.30 -1.81
C SER A 451 59.43 17.89 -1.91
N ALA A 452 60.09 16.90 -1.31
CA ALA A 452 59.61 15.52 -1.29
C ALA A 452 58.29 15.38 -0.52
N ASN A 453 58.12 16.07 0.61
CA ASN A 453 56.87 16.08 1.39
C ASN A 453 55.70 16.70 0.62
N ILE A 454 55.93 17.83 -0.08
CA ILE A 454 54.89 18.41 -0.95
C ILE A 454 54.56 17.44 -2.10
N GLY A 455 55.55 16.70 -2.60
CA GLY A 455 55.36 15.62 -3.57
C GLY A 455 54.48 14.48 -3.04
N LEU A 456 54.67 14.07 -1.79
CA LEU A 456 53.81 13.07 -1.14
C LEU A 456 52.36 13.56 -1.03
N ASP A 457 52.15 14.80 -0.57
CA ASP A 457 50.81 15.39 -0.48
C ASP A 457 50.14 15.52 -1.87
N GLN A 458 50.92 15.83 -2.91
CA GLN A 458 50.45 15.85 -4.30
C GLN A 458 50.05 14.45 -4.80
N GLY A 459 50.78 13.41 -4.39
CA GLY A 459 50.47 12.01 -4.71
C GLY A 459 49.21 11.51 -4.00
N LEU A 460 49.02 11.88 -2.73
CA LEU A 460 47.79 11.58 -1.97
C LEU A 460 46.55 12.19 -2.63
N LEU A 461 46.66 13.47 -3.04
CA LEU A 461 45.58 14.16 -3.74
C LEU A 461 45.26 13.51 -5.10
N ARG A 462 46.29 13.05 -5.82
CA ARG A 462 46.14 12.33 -7.08
C ARG A 462 45.40 11.00 -6.90
N LEU A 463 45.76 10.22 -5.87
CA LEU A 463 45.10 8.95 -5.55
C LEU A 463 43.62 9.16 -5.21
N HIS A 464 43.30 10.18 -4.41
CA HIS A 464 41.91 10.53 -4.09
C HIS A 464 41.08 10.83 -5.33
N TYR A 465 41.58 11.65 -6.25
CA TYR A 465 40.87 11.91 -7.51
C TYR A 465 40.84 10.71 -8.46
N GLY A 466 41.82 9.81 -8.32
CA GLY A 466 41.91 8.57 -9.09
C GLY A 466 40.83 7.55 -8.76
N GLU A 467 40.43 7.47 -7.50
CA GLU A 467 39.36 6.59 -7.02
C GLU A 467 38.04 6.78 -7.77
N TYR A 468 37.73 8.03 -8.18
CA TYR A 468 36.52 8.35 -8.95
C TYR A 468 36.57 7.92 -10.43
N LEU A 469 37.73 7.49 -10.93
CA LEU A 469 37.85 6.92 -12.28
C LEU A 469 37.49 5.41 -12.28
N GLY A 470 37.57 4.72 -11.13
CA GLY A 470 37.27 3.29 -10.98
C GLY A 470 38.42 2.37 -11.40
N ASP A 471 38.45 1.15 -10.84
CA ASP A 471 39.55 0.18 -11.02
C ASP A 471 39.77 -0.28 -12.47
N GLU A 472 38.76 -0.16 -13.36
CA GLU A 472 38.89 -0.53 -14.78
C GLU A 472 39.62 0.53 -15.62
N ASP A 473 39.66 1.79 -15.17
CA ASP A 473 40.35 2.90 -15.85
C ASP A 473 41.77 3.14 -15.29
N TYR A 474 42.08 2.58 -14.12
CA TYR A 474 43.37 2.74 -13.44
C TYR A 474 44.37 1.60 -13.75
N HIS A 475 43.86 0.43 -14.14
CA HIS A 475 44.66 -0.76 -14.41
C HIS A 475 44.29 -1.41 -15.76
N GLY A 476 44.53 -0.72 -16.88
CA GLY A 476 44.30 -1.33 -18.20
C GLY A 476 44.59 -0.41 -19.39
N GLU A 477 45.75 -0.60 -20.00
CA GLU A 477 46.03 -0.51 -21.44
C GLU A 477 45.12 0.35 -22.35
N GLU A 478 45.09 1.68 -22.20
CA GLU A 478 44.67 2.60 -23.29
C GLU A 478 45.15 4.06 -23.11
N LEU A 479 46.35 4.24 -22.55
CA LEU A 479 47.09 5.52 -22.57
C LEU A 479 48.12 5.55 -23.71
N THR A 480 47.79 4.96 -24.86
CA THR A 480 48.61 4.97 -26.08
C THR A 480 48.29 6.22 -26.91
N GLY A 481 49.00 7.30 -26.59
CA GLY A 481 48.96 8.52 -27.40
C GLY A 481 49.77 9.64 -26.77
N GLU A 482 51.08 9.63 -27.04
CA GLU A 482 52.03 10.73 -26.78
C GLU A 482 52.24 11.14 -25.31
N MET A 483 52.65 10.19 -24.46
CA MET A 483 53.48 10.54 -23.31
C MET A 483 54.89 9.97 -23.49
N PRO A 484 55.96 10.78 -23.30
CA PRO A 484 57.31 10.23 -23.16
C PRO A 484 57.31 9.24 -22.00
N ASN A 485 57.88 8.07 -22.23
CA ASN A 485 57.98 6.99 -21.26
C ASN A 485 58.83 7.43 -20.05
N PHE A 486 58.20 7.95 -18.99
CA PHE A 486 58.86 8.27 -17.73
C PHE A 486 58.58 7.14 -16.72
N PRO A 487 59.61 6.57 -16.08
CA PRO A 487 59.45 5.47 -15.14
C PRO A 487 58.61 5.89 -13.92
N ASP A 488 57.91 4.91 -13.33
CA ASP A 488 57.15 5.05 -12.10
C ASP A 488 58.04 5.65 -10.98
N PRO A 489 57.68 6.81 -10.38
CA PRO A 489 58.44 7.42 -9.28
C PRO A 489 58.61 6.50 -8.06
N SER A 490 57.76 5.48 -7.93
CA SER A 490 57.84 4.41 -6.92
C SER A 490 59.04 3.47 -7.12
N LEU A 491 59.57 3.41 -8.34
CA LEU A 491 60.70 2.54 -8.74
C LEU A 491 62.04 3.30 -8.79
N LEU A 492 62.07 4.59 -8.43
CA LEU A 492 63.31 5.36 -8.35
C LEU A 492 64.09 5.04 -7.06
N PRO A 493 65.40 4.73 -7.15
CA PRO A 493 66.21 4.43 -5.96
C PRO A 493 66.28 5.66 -5.03
N GLY A 494 65.81 5.51 -3.79
CA GLY A 494 65.91 6.54 -2.74
C GLY A 494 64.66 7.40 -2.50
N GLY A 495 63.52 7.13 -3.16
CA GLY A 495 62.26 7.79 -2.84
C GLY A 495 61.67 7.30 -1.51
N PRO A 496 61.06 8.15 -0.65
CA PRO A 496 60.31 7.69 0.51
C PRO A 496 59.15 6.80 0.04
N THR A 497 58.93 5.67 0.74
CA THR A 497 57.81 4.76 0.50
C THR A 497 56.49 5.50 0.67
N PRO A 498 55.52 5.37 -0.25
CA PRO A 498 54.23 6.01 -0.07
C PRO A 498 53.57 5.50 1.22
N PRO A 499 52.94 6.38 2.02
CA PRO A 499 52.20 5.96 3.19
C PRO A 499 51.06 5.03 2.79
N VAL A 500 50.94 3.90 3.49
CA VAL A 500 49.79 2.99 3.37
C VAL A 500 48.60 3.72 4.00
N ILE A 501 47.72 4.26 3.16
CA ILE A 501 46.42 4.73 3.61
C ILE A 501 45.60 3.46 3.90
N PRO A 502 45.09 3.25 5.13
CA PRO A 502 44.11 2.20 5.34
C PRO A 502 42.92 2.51 4.43
N PRO A 503 42.48 1.58 3.56
CA PRO A 503 41.26 1.80 2.82
C PRO A 503 40.15 1.95 3.85
N GLU A 504 39.59 3.15 3.99
CA GLU A 504 38.23 3.25 4.51
C GLU A 504 37.37 2.49 3.50
N HIS A 505 37.04 1.23 3.82
CA HIS A 505 36.15 0.40 3.02
C HIS A 505 34.77 1.06 2.97
N ARG A 506 34.59 1.99 2.03
CA ARG A 506 33.28 2.43 1.56
C ARG A 506 33.02 1.66 0.28
N HIS A 507 32.11 0.70 0.32
CA HIS A 507 31.68 -0.05 -0.86
C HIS A 507 30.82 0.78 -1.83
N ASP A 508 30.68 2.09 -1.60
CA ASP A 508 29.75 3.00 -2.29
C ASP A 508 30.44 3.84 -3.40
N VAL A 509 31.77 3.82 -3.51
CA VAL A 509 32.53 4.65 -4.48
C VAL A 509 32.36 4.20 -5.93
N ALA A 510 32.07 2.91 -6.15
CA ALA A 510 31.78 2.37 -7.48
C ALA A 510 30.50 2.99 -8.09
N GLU A 511 29.53 3.40 -7.26
CA GLU A 511 28.31 4.06 -7.71
C GLU A 511 28.60 5.49 -8.21
N VAL A 512 29.54 6.20 -7.59
CA VAL A 512 29.93 7.57 -7.98
C VAL A 512 30.70 7.59 -9.31
N ALA A 513 31.55 6.59 -9.56
CA ALA A 513 32.26 6.46 -10.83
C ALA A 513 31.32 6.24 -12.04
N VAL A 514 30.12 5.67 -11.82
CA VAL A 514 29.08 5.51 -12.85
C VAL A 514 28.35 6.82 -13.14
N LEU A 515 28.35 7.78 -12.21
CA LEU A 515 27.61 9.05 -12.33
C LEU A 515 28.36 10.14 -13.13
N LEU A 516 29.66 9.98 -13.39
CA LEU A 516 30.46 10.96 -14.14
C LEU A 516 30.25 10.81 -15.65
N SER A 517 30.02 11.94 -16.34
CA SER A 517 29.93 11.95 -17.80
C SER A 517 31.28 11.56 -18.46
N PRO A 518 31.28 10.95 -19.66
CA PRO A 518 32.53 10.60 -20.37
C PRO A 518 33.49 11.77 -20.59
N VAL A 519 32.95 12.98 -20.80
CA VAL A 519 33.73 14.21 -20.96
C VAL A 519 34.39 14.60 -19.63
N THR A 520 33.65 14.50 -18.53
CA THR A 520 34.16 14.77 -17.18
C THR A 520 35.25 13.77 -16.78
N LYS A 521 35.07 12.47 -17.08
CA LYS A 521 36.09 11.44 -16.85
C LYS A 521 37.37 11.71 -17.62
N THR A 522 37.26 12.14 -18.88
CA THR A 522 38.42 12.49 -19.72
C THR A 522 39.20 13.68 -19.14
N LYS A 523 38.50 14.73 -18.68
CA LYS A 523 39.15 15.88 -18.02
C LYS A 523 39.80 15.48 -16.69
N LEU A 524 39.14 14.62 -15.91
CA LEU A 524 39.67 14.11 -14.65
C LEU A 524 40.94 13.28 -14.86
N ARG A 525 40.96 12.42 -15.87
CA ARG A 525 42.16 11.66 -16.29
C ARG A 525 43.32 12.59 -16.64
N LYS A 526 43.07 13.66 -17.39
CA LYS A 526 44.09 14.68 -17.70
C LYS A 526 44.59 15.40 -16.45
N ALA A 527 43.71 15.71 -15.50
CA ALA A 527 44.08 16.36 -14.24
C ALA A 527 45.02 15.47 -13.41
N VAL A 528 44.65 14.19 -13.25
CA VAL A 528 45.45 13.17 -12.56
C VAL A 528 46.82 12.98 -13.22
N ALA A 529 46.90 13.00 -14.55
CA ALA A 529 48.17 12.92 -15.28
C ALA A 529 49.09 14.13 -15.06
N GLU A 530 48.53 15.35 -14.99
CA GLU A 530 49.29 16.55 -14.65
C GLU A 530 49.76 16.53 -13.19
N MET A 531 48.94 16.00 -12.26
CA MET A 531 49.35 15.80 -10.87
C MET A 531 50.51 14.81 -10.74
N TRP A 532 50.53 13.73 -11.53
CA TRP A 532 51.65 12.79 -11.58
C TRP A 532 52.96 13.46 -12.01
N ARG A 533 52.90 14.29 -13.05
CA ARG A 533 54.07 15.06 -13.54
C ARG A 533 54.56 16.05 -12.48
N ALA A 534 53.63 16.69 -11.77
CA ALA A 534 53.96 17.57 -10.64
C ALA A 534 54.63 16.79 -9.49
N GLU A 535 54.07 15.64 -9.11
CA GLU A 535 54.60 14.73 -8.08
C GLU A 535 56.04 14.31 -8.42
N LEU A 536 56.29 13.85 -9.64
CA LEU A 536 57.64 13.45 -10.09
C LEU A 536 58.65 14.59 -9.96
N MET A 537 58.29 15.80 -10.37
CA MET A 537 59.18 16.97 -10.28
C MET A 537 59.44 17.38 -8.82
N LEU A 538 58.45 17.25 -7.94
CA LEU A 538 58.58 17.55 -6.52
C LEU A 538 59.47 16.51 -5.80
N ARG A 539 59.30 15.22 -6.13
CA ARG A 539 60.12 14.12 -5.58
C ARG A 539 61.55 14.09 -6.11
N THR A 540 61.79 14.71 -7.28
CA THR A 540 63.14 14.89 -7.85
C THR A 540 63.75 16.26 -7.50
N HIS A 541 63.22 16.93 -6.47
CA HIS A 541 63.71 18.20 -5.92
C HIS A 541 63.73 19.37 -6.91
N LYS A 542 62.79 19.37 -7.87
CA LYS A 542 62.61 20.43 -8.89
C LYS A 542 61.26 21.15 -8.73
N PRO A 543 60.98 21.82 -7.60
CA PRO A 543 59.68 22.47 -7.35
C PRO A 543 59.34 23.59 -8.34
N ARG A 544 60.33 24.29 -8.90
CA ARG A 544 60.08 25.31 -9.94
C ARG A 544 59.51 24.71 -11.23
N ALA A 545 59.96 23.50 -11.58
CA ALA A 545 59.49 22.80 -12.77
C ALA A 545 58.13 22.13 -12.54
N SER A 546 57.69 21.92 -11.29
CA SER A 546 56.39 21.32 -10.98
C SER A 546 55.23 22.32 -11.10
N LEU A 547 55.46 23.61 -10.84
CA LEU A 547 54.43 24.66 -10.84
C LEU A 547 53.54 24.72 -12.10
N PRO A 548 54.05 24.60 -13.34
CA PRO A 548 53.19 24.59 -14.52
C PRO A 548 52.21 23.42 -14.54
N PHE A 549 52.66 22.23 -14.11
CA PHE A 549 51.82 21.03 -14.02
C PHE A 549 50.79 21.17 -12.90
N GLN A 550 51.18 21.69 -11.74
CA GLN A 550 50.25 21.96 -10.64
C GLN A 550 49.15 22.96 -11.02
N ASN A 551 49.50 24.02 -11.75
CA ASN A 551 48.54 25.02 -12.22
C ASN A 551 47.59 24.47 -13.29
N ARG A 552 48.08 23.62 -14.21
CA ARG A 552 47.23 22.92 -15.19
C ARG A 552 46.29 21.92 -14.51
N ALA A 553 46.75 21.18 -13.52
CA ALA A 553 45.90 20.32 -12.71
C ALA A 553 44.79 21.12 -12.00
N LEU A 554 45.12 22.26 -11.39
CA LEU A 554 44.13 23.14 -10.76
C LEU A 554 43.11 23.68 -11.77
N MET A 555 43.53 24.04 -12.97
CA MET A 555 42.65 24.50 -14.04
C MET A 555 41.65 23.41 -14.47
N LEU A 556 42.14 22.20 -14.73
CA LEU A 556 41.31 21.07 -15.12
C LEU A 556 40.30 20.68 -14.02
N LEU A 557 40.71 20.69 -12.75
CA LEU A 557 39.80 20.47 -11.62
C LEU A 557 38.68 21.52 -11.56
N LYS A 558 38.98 22.78 -11.85
CA LYS A 558 37.96 23.85 -11.90
C LYS A 558 36.98 23.65 -13.05
N GLU A 559 37.46 23.26 -14.23
CA GLU A 559 36.59 22.96 -15.37
C GLU A 559 35.64 21.79 -15.07
N ILE A 560 36.16 20.72 -14.45
CA ILE A 560 35.35 19.56 -14.01
C ILE A 560 34.23 20.00 -13.07
N GLN A 561 34.54 20.88 -12.11
CA GLN A 561 33.54 21.43 -11.18
C GLN A 561 32.50 22.31 -11.88
N GLN A 562 32.88 23.03 -12.94
CA GLN A 562 31.95 23.82 -13.74
C GLN A 562 31.04 22.93 -14.62
N ASP A 563 31.59 21.91 -15.26
CA ASP A 563 30.84 20.98 -16.12
C ASP A 563 29.85 20.13 -15.31
N ALA A 564 30.26 19.70 -14.12
CA ALA A 564 29.41 18.99 -13.16
C ALA A 564 28.14 19.78 -12.79
N ARG A 565 28.26 21.11 -12.61
CA ARG A 565 27.12 21.98 -12.29
C ARG A 565 26.09 22.04 -13.40
N LEU A 566 26.53 22.02 -14.66
CA LEU A 566 25.64 21.97 -15.83
C LEU A 566 24.89 20.63 -15.93
N TYR A 567 25.51 19.53 -15.48
CA TYR A 567 24.92 18.19 -15.60
C TYR A 567 23.89 17.88 -14.50
N VAL A 568 24.13 18.32 -13.25
CA VAL A 568 23.16 18.16 -12.15
C VAL A 568 21.86 18.94 -12.41
N GLN A 569 21.91 20.06 -13.13
CA GLN A 569 20.71 20.82 -13.53
C GLN A 569 19.81 20.08 -14.52
N ARG A 570 20.31 19.06 -15.25
CA ARG A 570 19.51 18.22 -16.16
C ARG A 570 18.80 17.06 -15.46
N LEU A 571 19.08 16.81 -14.18
CA LEU A 571 18.43 15.78 -13.36
C LEU A 571 17.25 16.33 -12.53
N ALA A 572 16.75 17.53 -12.83
CA ALA A 572 15.38 17.86 -12.48
C ALA A 572 14.48 16.90 -13.26
N PHE A 573 14.08 15.82 -12.60
CA PHE A 573 13.21 14.79 -13.13
C PHE A 573 11.85 15.42 -13.49
N GLU A 574 11.70 15.89 -14.72
CA GLU A 574 10.40 16.13 -15.30
C GLU A 574 9.78 14.75 -15.56
N LEU A 575 8.75 14.38 -14.79
CA LEU A 575 7.95 13.22 -15.13
C LEU A 575 7.37 13.47 -16.52
N PRO A 576 7.64 12.61 -17.53
CA PRO A 576 6.92 12.72 -18.79
C PRO A 576 5.43 12.65 -18.48
N THR A 577 4.66 13.56 -19.06
CA THR A 577 3.21 13.62 -18.89
C THR A 577 2.64 12.23 -19.11
N LEU A 578 1.99 11.67 -18.08
CA LEU A 578 1.28 10.42 -18.21
C LEU A 578 0.19 10.64 -19.26
N GLU A 579 0.24 9.89 -20.36
CA GLU A 579 -0.81 9.84 -21.37
C GLU A 579 -1.70 8.61 -21.06
N PRO A 580 -2.60 8.68 -20.07
CA PRO A 580 -3.38 7.52 -19.64
C PRO A 580 -4.19 6.93 -20.79
N ASP A 581 -4.72 7.76 -21.68
CA ASP A 581 -5.55 7.30 -22.79
C ASP A 581 -4.78 6.48 -23.82
N LYS A 582 -3.46 6.67 -23.94
CA LYS A 582 -2.59 5.92 -24.86
C LYS A 582 -1.86 4.75 -24.21
N LYS A 583 -1.48 4.88 -22.93
CA LYS A 583 -0.63 3.89 -22.23
C LYS A 583 -1.38 2.94 -21.30
N ARG A 584 -2.65 3.21 -21.00
CA ARG A 584 -3.45 2.30 -20.17
C ARG A 584 -3.75 1.04 -20.98
N PHE A 585 -3.44 -0.12 -20.40
CA PHE A 585 -3.64 -1.46 -20.98
C PHE A 585 -2.72 -1.85 -22.16
N THR A 586 -1.63 -1.12 -22.42
CA THR A 586 -0.67 -1.46 -23.50
C THR A 586 0.57 -2.21 -23.01
N GLY A 587 0.64 -2.59 -21.74
CA GLY A 587 1.79 -3.29 -21.18
C GLY A 587 1.85 -4.77 -21.59
N GLU A 588 3.03 -5.26 -21.97
CA GLU A 588 3.26 -6.68 -22.22
C GLU A 588 3.48 -7.46 -20.92
N LEU A 589 2.69 -8.50 -20.69
CA LEU A 589 2.74 -9.30 -19.45
C LEU A 589 3.90 -10.33 -19.43
N LYS A 590 4.71 -10.43 -20.49
CA LYS A 590 5.75 -11.47 -20.64
C LYS A 590 6.85 -11.43 -19.56
N ARG A 591 7.02 -10.31 -18.85
CA ARG A 591 8.04 -10.13 -17.79
C ARG A 591 7.46 -9.91 -16.39
N MET A 592 6.13 -9.92 -16.24
CA MET A 592 5.50 -9.79 -14.93
C MET A 592 5.44 -11.16 -14.26
N GLY A 593 6.28 -11.37 -13.25
CA GLY A 593 6.13 -12.50 -12.32
C GLY A 593 4.85 -12.34 -11.49
N PRO A 594 4.35 -13.43 -10.86
CA PRO A 594 3.25 -13.32 -9.91
C PRO A 594 3.57 -12.25 -8.87
N LEU A 595 2.59 -11.40 -8.57
CA LEU A 595 2.72 -10.37 -7.53
C LEU A 595 2.85 -11.09 -6.18
N VAL A 596 4.08 -11.34 -5.74
CA VAL A 596 4.36 -11.84 -4.39
C VAL A 596 4.25 -10.63 -3.46
N ARG A 597 3.05 -10.42 -2.94
CA ARG A 597 2.84 -9.48 -1.84
C ARG A 597 3.29 -10.19 -0.57
N THR A 598 4.56 -9.98 -0.20
CA THR A 598 5.07 -10.37 1.11
C THR A 598 4.48 -9.41 2.14
N GLU A 599 3.29 -9.73 2.63
CA GLU A 599 2.83 -9.13 3.88
C GLU A 599 3.69 -9.72 4.98
N ASN A 600 4.59 -8.89 5.54
CA ASN A 600 5.15 -9.15 6.84
C ASN A 600 4.03 -8.97 7.87
N LEU A 601 3.16 -9.98 7.96
CA LEU A 601 2.33 -10.20 9.12
C LEU A 601 3.32 -10.37 10.28
N SER A 602 3.47 -9.32 11.09
CA SER A 602 4.17 -9.42 12.36
C SER A 602 3.38 -10.40 13.23
N ALA A 603 3.64 -11.70 13.07
CA ALA A 603 3.24 -12.67 14.06
C ALA A 603 3.92 -12.24 15.37
N PRO A 604 3.22 -12.25 16.51
CA PRO A 604 3.85 -12.03 17.80
C PRO A 604 5.08 -12.95 17.87
N GLY A 605 6.24 -12.40 18.26
CA GLY A 605 7.56 -13.01 18.04
C GLY A 605 7.72 -14.45 18.58
N ASP A 606 6.83 -14.91 19.45
CA ASP A 606 6.80 -16.29 19.94
C ASP A 606 6.10 -17.28 18.99
N SER A 607 5.10 -16.85 18.22
CA SER A 607 4.40 -17.71 17.24
C SER A 607 5.30 -18.08 16.05
N SER A 608 6.16 -17.16 15.61
CA SER A 608 7.14 -17.44 14.55
C SER A 608 8.22 -18.41 15.02
N ARG A 609 8.69 -18.30 16.27
CA ARG A 609 9.64 -19.26 16.88
C ARG A 609 9.05 -20.66 16.99
N VAL A 610 7.80 -20.77 17.44
CA VAL A 610 7.08 -22.06 17.50
C VAL A 610 6.91 -22.67 16.10
N ALA A 611 6.60 -21.85 15.08
CA ALA A 611 6.46 -22.33 13.70
C ALA A 611 7.77 -22.84 13.10
N LEU A 612 8.89 -22.14 13.33
CA LEU A 612 10.21 -22.57 12.87
C LEU A 612 10.66 -23.86 13.57
N ALA A 613 10.47 -23.95 14.89
CA ALA A 613 10.74 -25.15 15.67
C ALA A 613 9.89 -26.33 15.21
N PHE A 614 8.62 -26.09 14.88
CA PHE A 614 7.74 -27.12 14.32
C PHE A 614 8.30 -27.66 13.00
N GLY A 615 8.71 -26.78 12.09
CA GLY A 615 9.31 -27.18 10.81
C GLY A 615 10.58 -28.02 10.99
N ALA A 616 11.45 -27.64 11.93
CA ALA A 616 12.65 -28.42 12.27
C ALA A 616 12.30 -29.79 12.86
N ALA A 617 11.34 -29.86 13.79
CA ALA A 617 10.90 -31.10 14.42
C ALA A 617 10.27 -32.08 13.40
N VAL A 618 9.47 -31.59 12.45
CA VAL A 618 8.90 -32.43 11.38
C VAL A 618 9.99 -32.99 10.47
N ARG A 619 10.95 -32.17 10.03
CA ARG A 619 12.07 -32.64 9.18
C ARG A 619 12.87 -33.75 9.87
N LEU A 620 13.13 -33.61 11.17
CA LEU A 620 13.85 -34.60 11.96
C LEU A 620 13.04 -35.88 12.17
N ALA A 621 11.73 -35.77 12.31
CA ALA A 621 10.83 -36.92 12.38
C ALA A 621 10.77 -37.68 11.05
N ASP A 622 10.83 -36.97 9.91
CA ASP A 622 10.86 -37.55 8.56
C ASP A 622 12.25 -38.06 8.13
N GLY A 623 13.23 -38.08 9.05
CA GLY A 623 14.54 -38.70 8.83
C GLY A 623 15.62 -37.77 8.23
N GLY A 624 15.39 -36.46 8.23
CA GLY A 624 16.38 -35.46 7.85
C GLY A 624 17.66 -35.52 8.71
N LEU A 625 18.79 -35.15 8.10
CA LEU A 625 20.04 -34.88 8.82
C LEU A 625 19.89 -33.53 9.53
N GLY A 626 19.89 -33.51 10.87
CA GLY A 626 19.77 -32.27 11.63
C GLY A 626 20.99 -31.37 11.47
N GLU A 627 20.76 -30.10 11.17
CA GLU A 627 21.81 -29.10 11.04
C GLU A 627 22.05 -28.36 12.36
N ALA A 628 23.21 -27.71 12.51
CA ALA A 628 23.49 -26.85 13.68
C ALA A 628 22.45 -25.73 13.85
N ALA A 629 21.83 -25.29 12.74
CA ALA A 629 20.73 -24.32 12.73
C ALA A 629 19.45 -24.89 13.36
N ASP A 630 19.15 -26.18 13.18
CA ASP A 630 17.95 -26.82 13.74
C ASP A 630 17.99 -26.83 15.27
N ARG A 631 19.17 -27.02 15.88
CA ARG A 631 19.34 -26.99 17.33
C ARG A 631 18.88 -25.65 17.92
N ARG A 632 19.40 -24.55 17.37
CA ARG A 632 19.07 -23.20 17.84
C ARG A 632 17.57 -22.91 17.68
N VAL A 633 16.99 -23.32 16.55
CA VAL A 633 15.56 -23.13 16.28
C VAL A 633 14.69 -23.94 17.25
N LEU A 634 15.07 -25.17 17.58
CA LEU A 634 14.38 -25.98 18.59
C LEU A 634 14.49 -25.39 20.00
N GLU A 635 15.65 -24.87 20.39
CA GLU A 635 15.83 -24.18 21.69
C GLU A 635 14.94 -22.93 21.81
N GLU A 636 14.89 -22.10 20.76
CA GLU A 636 14.02 -20.92 20.71
C GLU A 636 12.54 -21.31 20.77
N GLY A 637 12.13 -22.39 20.10
CA GLY A 637 10.78 -22.95 20.19
C GLY A 637 10.45 -23.49 21.59
N GLY A 638 11.42 -24.10 22.27
CA GLY A 638 11.27 -24.57 23.65
C GLY A 638 11.05 -23.43 24.64
N ARG A 639 11.78 -22.31 24.48
CA ARG A 639 11.57 -21.10 25.29
C ARG A 639 10.18 -20.50 25.07
N ALA A 640 9.67 -20.53 23.84
CA ALA A 640 8.32 -20.06 23.52
C ALA A 640 7.22 -21.01 24.01
N LEU A 641 7.48 -22.33 24.08
CA LEU A 641 6.54 -23.34 24.58
C LEU A 641 6.50 -23.42 26.12
N ALA A 642 7.57 -23.03 26.80
CA ALA A 642 7.68 -23.03 28.26
C ALA A 642 6.53 -22.32 29.01
N PRO A 643 6.14 -21.06 28.67
CA PRO A 643 5.02 -20.41 29.35
C PRO A 643 3.69 -21.15 29.14
N LEU A 644 3.44 -21.68 27.94
CA LEU A 644 2.21 -22.45 27.65
C LEU A 644 2.12 -23.74 28.48
N ALA A 645 3.27 -24.34 28.81
CA ALA A 645 3.31 -25.52 29.68
C ALA A 645 3.18 -25.20 31.17
N LEU A 646 3.40 -23.96 31.59
CA LEU A 646 3.06 -23.51 32.94
C LEU A 646 1.53 -23.35 33.07
N ASP A 647 0.87 -22.87 32.02
CA ASP A 647 -0.58 -22.67 31.99
C ASP A 647 -1.36 -23.98 31.82
N ASP A 648 -0.90 -24.89 30.94
CA ASP A 648 -1.50 -26.22 30.72
C ASP A 648 -0.43 -27.33 30.71
N PRO A 649 0.01 -27.80 31.90
CA PRO A 649 1.07 -28.79 32.02
C PRO A 649 0.71 -30.14 31.39
N ALA A 650 -0.55 -30.56 31.50
CA ALA A 650 -1.01 -31.84 30.96
C ALA A 650 -0.84 -31.89 29.43
N ARG A 651 -1.00 -30.75 28.77
CA ARG A 651 -0.96 -30.64 27.31
C ARG A 651 0.43 -30.41 26.74
N PHE A 652 1.26 -29.57 27.37
CA PHE A 652 2.52 -29.11 26.76
C PHE A 652 3.79 -29.62 27.46
N LEU A 653 3.71 -30.14 28.70
CA LEU A 653 4.88 -30.69 29.38
C LEU A 653 5.48 -31.93 28.69
N PRO A 654 4.68 -32.90 28.16
CA PRO A 654 5.22 -34.01 27.40
C PRO A 654 5.96 -33.55 26.13
N ALA A 655 5.48 -32.49 25.50
CA ALA A 655 6.09 -31.93 24.31
C ALA A 655 7.41 -31.23 24.60
N LEU A 656 7.51 -30.48 25.71
CA LEU A 656 8.77 -29.89 26.16
C LEU A 656 9.84 -30.94 26.48
N ARG A 657 9.45 -32.05 27.11
CA ARG A 657 10.36 -33.18 27.37
C ARG A 657 10.85 -33.81 26.07
N ALA A 658 9.93 -34.11 25.15
CA ALA A 658 10.26 -34.67 23.84
C ALA A 658 11.15 -33.72 22.98
N LEU A 659 10.90 -32.41 23.06
CA LEU A 659 11.73 -31.39 22.43
C LEU A 659 13.15 -31.39 23.01
N ARG A 660 13.27 -31.48 24.34
CA ARG A 660 14.57 -31.56 25.02
C ARG A 660 15.33 -32.83 24.63
N GLU A 661 14.67 -33.98 24.62
CA GLU A 661 15.25 -35.25 24.18
C GLU A 661 15.69 -35.22 22.71
N THR A 662 14.99 -34.46 21.86
CA THR A 662 15.37 -34.25 20.45
C THR A 662 16.63 -33.40 20.35
N ILE A 663 16.73 -32.33 21.14
CA ILE A 663 17.94 -31.47 21.21
C ILE A 663 19.14 -32.27 21.73
N ASP A 664 18.98 -33.00 22.84
CA ASP A 664 20.06 -33.80 23.44
C ASP A 664 20.51 -34.94 22.49
N SER A 665 19.58 -35.51 21.72
CA SER A 665 19.91 -36.52 20.70
C SER A 665 20.74 -35.93 19.55
N LEU A 666 20.38 -34.73 19.07
CA LEU A 666 21.13 -34.01 18.04
C LEU A 666 22.54 -33.65 18.50
N GLU A 667 22.70 -33.19 19.74
CA GLU A 667 24.01 -32.90 20.34
C GLU A 667 24.90 -34.14 20.42
N ALA A 668 24.29 -35.29 20.71
CA ALA A 668 24.98 -36.58 20.72
C ALA A 668 25.22 -37.18 19.32
N GLY A 669 24.88 -36.48 18.23
CA GLY A 669 24.97 -36.99 16.85
C GLY A 669 24.02 -38.14 16.54
N ARG A 670 22.99 -38.35 17.37
CA ARG A 670 21.97 -39.40 17.23
C ARG A 670 20.66 -38.81 16.72
N ARG A 671 19.80 -39.65 16.15
CA ARG A 671 18.46 -39.27 15.72
C ARG A 671 17.42 -39.90 16.63
N CYS A 672 16.42 -39.13 17.02
CA CYS A 672 15.22 -39.65 17.69
C CYS A 672 13.97 -39.20 16.93
N ALA A 673 13.56 -39.98 15.92
CA ALA A 673 12.39 -39.66 15.09
C ALA A 673 11.09 -39.64 15.91
N SER A 674 10.95 -40.54 16.91
CA SER A 674 9.80 -40.58 17.80
C SER A 674 9.73 -39.36 18.74
N CYS A 675 10.88 -38.93 19.30
CA CYS A 675 10.97 -37.72 20.11
C CYS A 675 10.62 -36.48 19.27
N ALA A 676 11.16 -36.40 18.05
CA ALA A 676 10.91 -35.29 17.14
C ALA A 676 9.43 -35.23 16.72
N ALA A 677 8.79 -36.38 16.46
CA ALA A 677 7.36 -36.46 16.15
C ALA A 677 6.48 -36.01 17.33
N LEU A 678 6.84 -36.40 18.56
CA LEU A 678 6.13 -35.96 19.78
C LEU A 678 6.31 -34.46 20.04
N ALA A 679 7.52 -33.94 19.84
CA ALA A 679 7.82 -32.51 19.94
C ALA A 679 7.05 -31.70 18.88
N ALA A 680 7.03 -32.17 17.63
CA ALA A 680 6.27 -31.57 16.54
C ALA A 680 4.78 -31.51 16.87
N GLY A 681 4.22 -32.56 17.47
CA GLY A 681 2.80 -32.57 17.88
C GLY A 681 2.44 -31.52 18.94
N GLY A 682 3.34 -31.25 19.89
CA GLY A 682 3.13 -30.20 20.87
C GLY A 682 3.28 -28.79 20.31
N LEU A 683 4.30 -28.57 19.48
CA LEU A 683 4.53 -27.31 18.79
C LEU A 683 3.37 -26.99 17.84
N TRP A 684 2.83 -27.99 17.12
CA TRP A 684 1.65 -27.83 16.28
C TRP A 684 0.45 -27.31 17.06
N ARG A 685 0.19 -27.85 18.25
CA ARG A 685 -0.93 -27.44 19.11
C ARG A 685 -0.75 -26.05 19.73
N ALA A 686 0.48 -25.55 19.82
CA ALA A 686 0.80 -24.23 20.35
C ALA A 686 0.63 -23.12 19.29
N LEU A 687 0.57 -23.46 18.00
CA LEU A 687 0.34 -22.48 16.95
C LEU A 687 -1.08 -21.89 17.04
N PRO A 688 -1.21 -20.55 16.90
CA PRO A 688 -2.51 -19.89 16.96
C PRO A 688 -3.44 -20.41 15.88
N LEU A 689 -4.75 -20.33 16.13
CA LEU A 689 -5.74 -20.62 15.11
C LEU A 689 -5.63 -19.57 14.00
N PRO A 690 -5.80 -19.95 12.72
CA PRO A 690 -5.97 -18.95 11.68
C PRO A 690 -7.13 -18.03 12.10
N PRO A 691 -6.98 -16.70 11.96
CA PRO A 691 -8.10 -15.79 12.19
C PRO A 691 -9.26 -16.26 11.31
N ALA A 692 -10.49 -16.22 11.84
CA ALA A 692 -11.67 -16.61 11.10
C ALA A 692 -11.58 -15.99 9.70
N ALA A 693 -11.51 -16.83 8.67
CA ALA A 693 -11.48 -16.35 7.30
C ALA A 693 -12.63 -15.36 7.18
N LEU A 694 -12.34 -14.13 6.71
CA LEU A 694 -13.35 -13.12 6.46
C LEU A 694 -14.51 -13.85 5.81
N SER A 695 -15.61 -13.99 6.57
CA SER A 695 -16.75 -14.78 6.12
C SER A 695 -17.06 -14.37 4.69
N ALA A 696 -17.44 -15.31 3.84
CA ALA A 696 -17.81 -15.06 2.45
C ALA A 696 -19.10 -14.21 2.32
N GLY A 697 -19.22 -13.14 3.12
CA GLY A 697 -20.21 -12.09 3.13
C GLY A 697 -19.89 -10.93 2.19
N SER A 698 -18.83 -10.99 1.37
CA SER A 698 -18.75 -10.14 0.18
C SER A 698 -19.04 -10.97 -1.07
N ARG A 699 -20.31 -11.02 -1.47
CA ARG A 699 -20.68 -11.25 -2.88
C ARG A 699 -20.30 -10.04 -3.76
N VAL A 700 -19.23 -9.32 -3.40
CA VAL A 700 -18.68 -8.21 -4.15
C VAL A 700 -17.50 -8.80 -4.92
N GLY A 701 -17.70 -9.07 -6.22
CA GLY A 701 -16.60 -9.47 -7.09
C GLY A 701 -16.90 -10.47 -8.19
N ARG A 702 -18.03 -11.21 -8.15
CA ARG A 702 -18.34 -12.15 -9.25
C ARG A 702 -18.67 -11.44 -10.56
N GLY A 703 -19.36 -10.30 -10.52
CA GLY A 703 -19.72 -9.58 -11.75
C GLY A 703 -18.51 -9.13 -12.59
N LEU A 704 -17.43 -8.68 -11.93
CA LEU A 704 -16.22 -8.19 -12.60
C LEU A 704 -15.31 -9.34 -13.04
N ALA A 705 -15.18 -10.39 -12.21
CA ALA A 705 -14.44 -11.60 -12.59
C ALA A 705 -15.13 -12.37 -13.73
N ASP A 706 -16.46 -12.48 -13.72
CA ASP A 706 -17.25 -13.12 -14.78
C ASP A 706 -17.30 -12.26 -16.06
N ALA A 707 -17.22 -10.93 -15.94
CA ALA A 707 -17.04 -10.05 -17.10
C ALA A 707 -15.63 -10.20 -17.69
N TYR A 708 -14.59 -10.22 -16.87
CA TYR A 708 -13.21 -10.43 -17.29
C TYR A 708 -13.00 -11.78 -17.99
N ALA A 709 -13.56 -12.87 -17.45
CA ALA A 709 -13.49 -14.20 -18.06
C ALA A 709 -14.26 -14.27 -19.40
N ARG A 710 -15.38 -13.56 -19.53
CA ARG A 710 -16.14 -13.46 -20.79
C ARG A 710 -15.41 -12.64 -21.86
N GLU A 711 -14.70 -11.60 -21.47
CA GLU A 711 -13.88 -10.79 -22.38
C GLU A 711 -12.64 -11.55 -22.87
N LEU A 712 -12.02 -12.35 -22.00
CA LEU A 712 -10.89 -13.24 -22.35
C LEU A 712 -11.30 -14.32 -23.34
N ALA A 713 -12.50 -14.90 -23.19
CA ALA A 713 -13.03 -15.91 -24.10
C ALA A 713 -13.46 -15.36 -25.47
N ARG A 714 -13.48 -14.03 -25.66
CA ARG A 714 -13.89 -13.36 -26.90
C ARG A 714 -12.73 -12.88 -27.77
N ARG A 715 -11.48 -13.03 -27.34
CA ARG A 715 -10.31 -12.73 -28.18
C ARG A 715 -9.83 -13.99 -28.89
N PRO A 716 -9.61 -13.96 -30.23
CA PRO A 716 -9.10 -15.09 -30.99
C PRO A 716 -7.65 -15.45 -30.61
#